data_AF-A0A812NU66-F1
#
_entry.id   AF-A0A812NU66-F1
#
_cell.length_a   1.000
_cell.length_b   1.000
_cell.length_c   1.000
_cell.angle_alpha   90.00
_cell.angle_beta   90.00
_cell.angle_gamma   90.00
#
_symmetry.space_group_name_H-M   'P 1'
#
loop_
_entity.id
_entity.type
_entity.pdbx_description
1 polymer ?
#
loop_
_entity_poly.entity_id
_entity_poly.type
_entity_poly.pdbx_seq_one_letter_code
_entity_poly.pdbx_strand_id
1 'polypeptide(L)'
;MAPAVVRLTVIIGCGLISQVACLLDESSEAADCTTGFLQSGLHLQVTVQQEVKEVTPSPAGVALTLQHANCSGRPPVDDLLPPLSFLAEERVLQEFGLAAWRERCPAPLDKASLVSLGIESHRIADVAQKNQWALWIALGWLALALALIVWSFALVAIVPAKEKDRRLLKEPLADQERAYDEGVSRWIGLSWLDELQGRYGKSAHAKMDESELSWNRQSLRDFQPHLTIQKHWDAEVKEHGGDIAKVSLAKVIFKSLGAKTMLAMWFTAFMEEFLNGIAMVYALNKFLTTLENLEELQKASPGIHLSYLEPTIQCVVLIWGVPFVYRIFSISVVLMDGHISNFATSGLASMVFQKALHLSAGSSSEKGSKDTSQQEMPNIVQVLNQDIMGVWTDLAQPMARLINAPLNIGILLVMLISEVKAAGFVGSLYVVPFVIVIFLVLQWRLSWYRRYQTATDRRIRWLQESLTHIRTVKALSWEKLAFERGAAGRVLELSCLRGAMLITGILTALGPTVPIGVLLCTMLYFLKVEGNIKAHQIIVVSRIIGSFLNAVAIILVGLQKFIEVPNAFDRIRRFMAQPDRPPNEAPRAILPSPVHALKISGSFTYTKEEAPVLRNLDITIGRKELAEASLLEPLDPEKYCNQRLLATAAPDAPRAKGKICFEKLPCLNPCSLEAPLSDMHSPQNLPAAPAEPTPDDSWADFIADTVMTMKPVSMDVLRAVPVCDALENFGANLRKPCGSRHALSYPTTKIRTFWSHSWHGRAWKKYVTLLLFYHGAAAQIVASIGAALVSWLFSFEILPPLLQPTEDDTYFHCIWTKPVGLVLSCVVLFFWRSSDPVFLDVICIDQQDQAEKAKGILSIGAFLKSSDSMLVLWDATFCDRLWCMFEIAAFARSRSEGEKPIILIRPTELTMCQISQAVTVLFVTIVSDFVPLSGDEGFMWALQAVNALIFGATFYANMAIYRDCFRSMEADGDKLAKFSLASVKSSCCDDNHQRSCGLCDRQITNKCITSWWGTREQFEEYVQTEVRTLLLREHAKQFFTYRQAVSAMVPVLWLFLSKAAAWYRFTTFDPIMEASREVIRAVAWWLGVAPMALLVGTRLCYVFRHKCSWASADFLLNLPPLLGSVMVVVASQQLEHLCSIIDFPVKPEEHGLVPNVLVFAALVLPATMGLFACLGANLKQQPRAKGVPAC
;
A
#
# COMPACT_ATOMS: atom_id res chain seq x y z
N MET A 1 9.72 4.94 -1.59
CA MET A 1 8.83 5.95 -2.21
C MET A 1 9.61 7.02 -2.97
N ALA A 2 10.69 7.59 -2.42
CA ALA A 2 11.59 8.52 -3.14
C ALA A 2 12.07 8.08 -4.55
N PRO A 3 12.45 6.81 -4.82
CA PRO A 3 12.92 6.41 -6.15
C PRO A 3 11.81 6.29 -7.20
N ALA A 4 10.53 6.15 -6.80
CA ALA A 4 9.42 6.03 -7.74
C ALA A 4 9.02 7.41 -8.32
N VAL A 5 9.15 8.46 -7.51
CA VAL A 5 8.86 9.84 -7.92
C VAL A 5 10.00 10.37 -8.78
N VAL A 6 11.27 10.14 -8.40
CA VAL A 6 12.44 10.48 -9.24
C VAL A 6 12.38 9.79 -10.61
N ARG A 7 11.93 8.53 -10.66
CA ARG A 7 11.71 7.82 -11.93
C ARG A 7 10.63 8.48 -12.77
N LEU A 8 9.48 8.86 -12.19
CA LEU A 8 8.41 9.55 -12.93
C LEU A 8 8.86 10.92 -13.45
N THR A 9 9.66 11.64 -12.66
CA THR A 9 10.20 12.95 -13.01
C THR A 9 11.27 12.88 -14.11
N VAL A 10 12.13 11.86 -14.09
CA VAL A 10 13.10 11.60 -15.16
C VAL A 10 12.38 11.13 -16.43
N ILE A 11 11.29 10.36 -16.32
CA ILE A 11 10.49 9.93 -17.47
C ILE A 11 9.83 11.14 -18.18
N ILE A 12 9.27 12.08 -17.41
CA ILE A 12 8.67 13.31 -17.97
C ILE A 12 9.76 14.24 -18.54
N GLY A 13 10.89 14.37 -17.83
CA GLY A 13 12.04 15.16 -18.29
C GLY A 13 12.68 14.62 -19.57
N CYS A 14 12.86 13.30 -19.68
CA CYS A 14 13.42 12.66 -20.86
C CYS A 14 12.45 12.67 -22.05
N GLY A 15 11.13 12.57 -21.81
CA GLY A 15 10.12 12.76 -22.86
C GLY A 15 10.17 14.15 -23.50
N LEU A 16 10.40 15.19 -22.69
CA LEU A 16 10.60 16.56 -23.17
C LEU A 16 11.95 16.77 -23.86
N ILE A 17 13.03 16.12 -23.39
CA ILE A 17 14.35 16.18 -24.05
C ILE A 17 14.32 15.51 -25.43
N SER A 18 13.57 14.41 -25.58
CA SER A 18 13.34 13.76 -26.87
C SER A 18 12.57 14.67 -27.84
N GLN A 19 11.56 15.40 -27.34
CA GLN A 19 10.80 16.37 -28.14
C GLN A 19 11.64 17.59 -28.56
N VAL A 20 12.62 17.98 -27.75
CA VAL A 20 13.55 19.07 -28.09
C VAL A 20 14.65 18.59 -29.06
N ALA A 21 15.07 17.33 -28.98
CA ALA A 21 16.04 16.76 -29.92
C ALA A 21 15.48 16.63 -31.35
N CYS A 22 14.20 16.25 -31.51
CA CYS A 22 13.54 16.26 -32.83
C CYS A 22 13.37 17.66 -33.43
N LEU A 23 13.35 18.71 -32.61
CA LEU A 23 13.27 20.11 -33.08
C LEU A 23 14.62 20.69 -33.50
N LEU A 24 15.73 19.97 -33.27
CA LEU A 24 17.10 20.43 -33.53
C LEU A 24 17.70 19.89 -34.84
N ASP A 25 16.98 19.05 -35.59
CA ASP A 25 17.47 18.52 -36.87
C ASP A 25 16.98 19.38 -38.05
N GLU A 26 17.91 20.13 -38.66
CA GLU A 26 17.65 21.07 -39.76
C GLU A 26 17.81 20.46 -41.17
N SER A 27 18.05 19.16 -41.32
CA SER A 27 18.14 18.49 -42.63
C SER A 27 16.84 17.77 -43.03
N SER A 28 16.17 18.34 -44.04
CA SER A 28 15.17 17.75 -44.96
C SER A 28 14.48 16.44 -44.54
N GLU A 29 13.29 16.54 -43.95
CA GLU A 29 12.06 15.74 -44.22
C GLU A 29 11.00 16.01 -43.14
N ALA A 30 10.57 17.26 -43.01
CA ALA A 30 9.57 17.68 -42.01
C ALA A 30 8.11 17.32 -42.38
N ALA A 31 7.88 16.57 -43.48
CA ALA A 31 6.55 16.22 -43.95
C ALA A 31 6.02 14.88 -43.38
N ASP A 32 6.88 13.97 -42.92
CA ASP A 32 6.47 12.63 -42.45
C ASP A 32 6.47 12.46 -40.92
N CYS A 33 6.95 13.47 -40.16
CA CYS A 33 6.98 13.42 -38.69
C CYS A 33 5.66 13.78 -37.99
N THR A 34 4.71 14.42 -38.68
CA THR A 34 3.44 14.85 -38.08
C THR A 34 2.34 13.79 -38.14
N THR A 35 2.49 12.78 -38.99
CA THR A 35 1.54 11.66 -39.14
C THR A 35 1.77 10.53 -38.13
N GLY A 36 2.98 10.37 -37.58
CA GLY A 36 3.31 9.32 -36.62
C GLY A 36 2.81 9.54 -35.17
N PHE A 37 2.50 10.78 -34.78
CA PHE A 37 2.04 11.09 -33.43
C PHE A 37 0.54 10.81 -33.21
N LEU A 38 -0.25 10.70 -34.29
CA LEU A 38 -1.68 10.37 -34.23
C LEU A 38 -1.98 8.87 -34.32
N GLN A 39 -0.98 8.02 -34.63
CA GLN A 39 -1.16 6.57 -34.66
C GLN A 39 -0.70 5.83 -33.38
N SER A 40 -0.03 6.51 -32.44
CA SER A 40 0.55 5.88 -31.24
C SER A 40 -0.34 5.93 -29.98
N GLY A 41 -1.60 6.35 -30.10
CA GLY A 41 -2.57 6.36 -29.00
C GLY A 41 -3.95 5.89 -29.47
N LEU A 42 -4.21 4.60 -29.28
CA LEU A 42 -5.36 3.81 -29.77
C LEU A 42 -5.22 3.35 -31.24
N HIS A 43 -5.19 2.03 -31.43
CA HIS A 43 -6.22 1.45 -32.29
C HIS A 43 -6.70 0.09 -31.80
N LEU A 44 -7.98 0.10 -31.45
CA LEU A 44 -8.86 -1.04 -31.34
C LEU A 44 -9.13 -1.59 -32.76
N GLN A 45 -9.24 -2.91 -32.85
CA GLN A 45 -9.65 -3.72 -34.00
C GLN A 45 -10.72 -3.07 -34.89
N VAL A 46 -10.44 -2.96 -36.18
CA VAL A 46 -11.47 -2.98 -37.23
C VAL A 46 -11.33 -4.31 -37.96
N THR A 47 -12.30 -5.20 -37.72
CA THR A 47 -12.52 -6.41 -38.50
C THR A 47 -13.21 -6.00 -39.80
N VAL A 48 -12.47 -5.96 -40.92
CA VAL A 48 -13.10 -6.01 -42.24
C VAL A 48 -13.21 -7.49 -42.62
N GLN A 49 -14.35 -8.10 -42.32
CA GLN A 49 -14.78 -9.28 -43.07
C GLN A 49 -15.14 -8.82 -44.48
N GLN A 50 -14.33 -9.19 -45.46
CA GLN A 50 -14.76 -9.19 -46.85
C GLN A 50 -15.35 -10.58 -47.14
N GLU A 51 -16.66 -10.74 -46.91
CA GLU A 51 -17.44 -11.79 -47.56
C GLU A 51 -17.54 -11.45 -49.05
N VAL A 52 -17.01 -12.34 -49.87
CA VAL A 52 -17.34 -12.44 -51.30
C VAL A 52 -18.83 -12.79 -51.41
N LYS A 53 -19.65 -11.87 -51.93
CA LYS A 53 -20.98 -12.19 -52.48
C LYS A 53 -21.20 -11.47 -53.81
N GLU A 54 -21.28 -12.30 -54.84
CA GLU A 54 -21.80 -11.99 -56.17
C GLU A 54 -23.21 -11.40 -56.09
N VAL A 55 -23.46 -10.24 -56.72
CA VAL A 55 -24.80 -9.84 -57.20
C VAL A 55 -24.67 -9.06 -58.52
N THR A 56 -25.53 -9.44 -59.45
CA THR A 56 -25.70 -9.06 -60.87
C THR A 56 -26.21 -7.62 -61.11
N PRO A 57 -26.13 -7.07 -62.35
CA PRO A 57 -26.37 -5.65 -62.63
C PRO A 57 -27.75 -5.33 -63.27
N SER A 58 -28.17 -4.04 -63.16
CA SER A 58 -28.92 -3.20 -64.15
C SER A 58 -29.99 -2.27 -63.49
N PRO A 59 -30.59 -1.29 -64.20
CA PRO A 59 -29.98 -0.12 -64.86
C PRO A 59 -30.75 1.21 -64.61
N ALA A 60 -30.08 2.37 -64.70
CA ALA A 60 -30.62 3.68 -65.14
C ALA A 60 -29.54 4.76 -64.92
N GLY A 61 -28.83 5.22 -65.94
CA GLY A 61 -29.12 6.49 -66.63
C GLY A 61 -28.32 7.63 -65.97
N VAL A 62 -27.51 8.47 -66.61
CA VAL A 62 -27.48 8.99 -67.98
C VAL A 62 -26.10 9.64 -68.20
N ALA A 63 -25.45 9.32 -69.34
CA ALA A 63 -24.54 10.15 -70.15
C ALA A 63 -23.21 10.69 -69.53
N LEU A 64 -22.06 10.82 -70.20
CA LEU A 64 -21.67 10.79 -71.63
C LEU A 64 -20.11 10.77 -71.65
N THR A 65 -19.50 9.87 -72.45
CA THR A 65 -18.27 10.04 -73.30
C THR A 65 -16.92 10.51 -72.68
N LEU A 66 -15.73 9.95 -72.95
CA LEU A 66 -15.13 9.38 -74.18
C LEU A 66 -13.88 8.50 -73.87
N GLN A 67 -13.74 7.42 -74.65
CA GLN A 67 -12.53 6.79 -75.27
C GLN A 67 -11.30 6.41 -74.40
N HIS A 68 -11.04 5.12 -74.17
CA HIS A 68 -10.29 4.15 -75.02
C HIS A 68 -8.76 4.40 -75.15
N ALA A 69 -7.97 3.55 -74.49
CA ALA A 69 -6.90 2.78 -75.12
C ALA A 69 -6.43 1.61 -74.22
N ASN A 70 -6.69 0.40 -74.68
CA ASN A 70 -6.08 -0.86 -74.26
C ASN A 70 -4.57 -0.85 -74.59
N CYS A 71 -3.75 -1.54 -73.79
CA CYS A 71 -2.87 -2.61 -74.30
C CYS A 71 -2.14 -3.35 -73.17
N SER A 72 -2.33 -4.66 -73.16
CA SER A 72 -1.66 -5.70 -72.39
C SER A 72 -0.32 -6.12 -73.00
N GLY A 73 0.68 -6.46 -72.17
CA GLY A 73 1.85 -7.24 -72.60
C GLY A 73 2.96 -7.38 -71.54
N ARG A 74 3.07 -8.57 -70.93
CA ARG A 74 4.31 -9.12 -70.31
C ARG A 74 5.03 -9.96 -71.39
N PRO A 75 6.37 -10.19 -71.38
CA PRO A 75 7.10 -10.98 -70.36
C PRO A 75 8.61 -10.56 -70.18
N PRO A 76 9.59 -11.40 -69.77
CA PRO A 76 10.01 -11.65 -68.38
C PRO A 76 11.55 -11.52 -68.10
N VAL A 77 11.91 -11.47 -66.80
CA VAL A 77 13.06 -12.15 -66.11
C VAL A 77 14.53 -11.77 -66.43
N ASP A 78 15.25 -11.56 -65.30
CA ASP A 78 16.69 -11.69 -64.96
C ASP A 78 17.78 -10.65 -65.33
N ASP A 79 18.39 -10.20 -64.22
CA ASP A 79 19.82 -10.02 -63.91
C ASP A 79 20.67 -8.84 -64.44
N LEU A 80 21.51 -8.40 -63.50
CA LEU A 80 22.73 -7.58 -63.58
C LEU A 80 22.58 -6.06 -63.58
N LEU A 81 22.73 -5.47 -62.39
CA LEU A 81 23.40 -4.17 -62.23
C LEU A 81 24.43 -4.20 -61.07
N PRO A 82 25.74 -4.02 -61.38
CA PRO A 82 26.82 -3.81 -60.40
C PRO A 82 26.87 -2.31 -59.96
N PRO A 83 27.73 -1.91 -59.00
CA PRO A 83 27.49 -0.74 -58.15
C PRO A 83 27.68 0.60 -58.87
N LEU A 84 26.90 1.58 -58.38
CA LEU A 84 26.88 3.01 -58.73
C LEU A 84 28.23 3.72 -58.50
N SER A 85 29.20 3.46 -59.38
CA SER A 85 30.42 4.28 -59.46
C SER A 85 30.86 4.62 -60.89
N PHE A 86 29.93 4.60 -61.86
CA PHE A 86 30.23 4.88 -63.27
C PHE A 86 29.41 6.02 -63.91
N LEU A 87 28.60 6.77 -63.14
CA LEU A 87 27.85 7.94 -63.64
C LEU A 87 28.54 9.29 -63.36
N ALA A 88 29.88 9.31 -63.44
CA ALA A 88 30.68 10.53 -63.29
C ALA A 88 31.39 10.94 -64.60
N GLU A 89 30.90 10.50 -65.77
CA GLU A 89 31.42 10.96 -67.07
C GLU A 89 30.36 11.70 -67.89
N GLU A 90 30.59 12.99 -68.06
CA GLU A 90 29.79 13.98 -68.80
C GLU A 90 29.64 13.68 -70.30
N ARG A 91 30.37 12.68 -70.83
CA ARG A 91 30.37 12.30 -72.26
C ARG A 91 29.20 11.40 -72.67
N VAL A 92 28.64 10.60 -71.76
CA VAL A 92 27.55 9.66 -72.11
C VAL A 92 26.21 10.38 -72.31
N LEU A 93 26.01 11.53 -71.66
CA LEU A 93 24.79 12.34 -71.77
C LEU A 93 24.64 13.06 -73.12
N GLN A 94 25.74 13.24 -73.87
CA GLN A 94 25.69 13.89 -75.18
C GLN A 94 25.37 12.90 -76.32
N GLU A 95 25.69 11.60 -76.18
CA GLU A 95 25.44 10.62 -77.24
C GLU A 95 23.98 10.17 -77.34
N PHE A 96 23.16 10.36 -76.30
CA PHE A 96 21.75 9.95 -76.27
C PHE A 96 20.73 11.06 -76.62
N GLY A 97 21.17 12.25 -77.03
CA GLY A 97 20.26 13.27 -77.60
C GLY A 97 19.15 13.76 -76.65
N LEU A 98 19.32 13.65 -75.33
CA LEU A 98 18.34 14.05 -74.31
C LEU A 98 18.44 15.53 -73.90
N ALA A 99 19.12 16.37 -74.68
CA ALA A 99 19.23 17.81 -74.43
C ALA A 99 17.89 18.56 -74.55
N ALA A 100 16.88 17.97 -75.21
CA ALA A 100 15.57 18.60 -75.44
C ALA A 100 14.48 18.25 -74.39
N TRP A 101 14.78 17.41 -73.38
CA TRP A 101 13.80 17.03 -72.35
C TRP A 101 13.84 17.90 -71.08
N ARG A 102 14.60 19.01 -71.12
CA ARG A 102 14.72 19.97 -70.00
C ARG A 102 13.78 21.18 -70.09
N GLU A 103 13.01 21.31 -71.17
CA GLU A 103 12.18 22.50 -71.42
C GLU A 103 10.66 22.29 -71.21
N ARG A 104 10.21 21.13 -70.71
CA ARG A 104 8.76 20.86 -70.51
C ARG A 104 8.32 20.47 -69.10
N CYS A 105 9.19 20.57 -68.10
CA CYS A 105 8.78 20.52 -66.70
C CYS A 105 8.82 21.93 -66.11
N PRO A 106 7.79 22.39 -65.37
CA PRO A 106 7.90 23.63 -64.63
C PRO A 106 9.07 23.48 -63.63
N ALA A 107 10.00 24.43 -63.66
CA ALA A 107 11.14 24.46 -62.77
C ALA A 107 10.69 24.39 -61.29
N PRO A 108 11.51 23.82 -60.37
CA PRO A 108 11.31 24.10 -58.96
C PRO A 108 11.35 25.62 -58.79
N LEU A 109 10.30 26.20 -58.22
CA LEU A 109 10.22 27.63 -57.97
C LEU A 109 11.51 28.11 -57.30
N ASP A 110 12.27 28.92 -58.03
CA ASP A 110 13.47 29.57 -57.55
C ASP A 110 13.10 30.45 -56.33
N LYS A 111 13.87 30.34 -55.24
CA LYS A 111 13.75 31.19 -54.05
C LYS A 111 13.76 32.68 -54.42
N ALA A 112 14.36 33.06 -55.55
CA ALA A 112 14.35 34.43 -56.06
C ALA A 112 13.00 34.88 -56.64
N SER A 113 12.14 33.96 -57.09
CA SER A 113 10.83 34.26 -57.68
C SER A 113 9.73 34.49 -56.62
N LEU A 114 9.83 33.85 -55.46
CA LEU A 114 8.91 34.06 -54.31
C LEU A 114 9.15 35.41 -53.59
N VAL A 115 10.33 35.98 -53.74
CA VAL A 115 10.66 37.32 -53.21
C VAL A 115 9.95 38.44 -53.99
N SER A 116 9.49 38.16 -55.23
CA SER A 116 8.80 39.15 -56.07
C SER A 116 7.35 39.47 -55.68
N LEU A 117 6.77 38.73 -54.72
CA LEU A 117 5.39 38.94 -54.25
C LEU A 117 5.28 39.68 -52.92
N GLY A 118 6.37 40.02 -52.24
CA GLY A 118 6.41 40.96 -51.09
C GLY A 118 5.53 40.63 -49.86
N ILE A 119 4.72 39.57 -49.90
CA ILE A 119 3.69 39.24 -48.90
C ILE A 119 4.03 37.94 -48.14
N GLU A 120 4.93 37.09 -48.63
CA GLU A 120 5.27 35.78 -48.02
C GLU A 120 6.50 35.78 -47.10
N SER A 121 7.55 36.56 -47.37
CA SER A 121 8.77 36.58 -46.53
C SER A 121 8.51 37.06 -45.10
N HIS A 122 7.59 38.01 -44.95
CA HIS A 122 7.18 38.54 -43.65
C HIS A 122 6.40 37.53 -42.80
N ARG A 123 5.63 36.63 -43.44
CA ARG A 123 4.91 35.53 -42.76
C ARG A 123 5.85 34.42 -42.29
N ILE A 124 6.87 34.07 -43.09
CA ILE A 124 7.82 33.00 -42.74
C ILE A 124 8.71 33.44 -41.56
N ALA A 125 9.19 34.68 -41.56
CA ALA A 125 9.99 35.22 -40.45
C ALA A 125 9.18 35.30 -39.13
N ASP A 126 7.91 35.69 -39.20
CA ASP A 126 7.01 35.74 -38.03
C ASP A 126 6.74 34.32 -37.47
N VAL A 127 6.54 33.32 -38.32
CA VAL A 127 6.37 31.92 -37.88
C VAL A 127 7.64 31.36 -37.25
N ALA A 128 8.80 31.59 -37.85
CA ALA A 128 10.09 31.16 -37.31
C ALA A 128 10.36 31.79 -35.93
N GLN A 129 10.07 33.08 -35.78
CA GLN A 129 10.19 33.78 -34.49
C GLN A 129 9.23 33.19 -33.45
N LYS A 130 7.97 32.91 -33.80
CA LYS A 130 7.00 32.25 -32.90
C LYS A 130 7.46 30.86 -32.46
N ASN A 131 8.07 30.09 -33.35
CA ASN A 131 8.59 28.76 -33.03
C ASN A 131 9.82 28.83 -32.11
N GLN A 132 10.69 29.84 -32.28
CA GLN A 132 11.76 30.12 -31.33
C GLN A 132 11.21 30.46 -29.95
N TRP A 133 10.18 31.32 -29.85
CA TRP A 133 9.52 31.59 -28.57
C TRP A 133 8.93 30.34 -27.93
N ALA A 134 8.31 29.45 -28.72
CA ALA A 134 7.78 28.18 -28.24
C ALA A 134 8.89 27.32 -27.60
N LEU A 135 10.05 27.23 -28.26
CA LEU A 135 11.22 26.52 -27.74
C LEU A 135 11.76 27.14 -26.45
N TRP A 136 11.90 28.46 -26.38
CA TRP A 136 12.35 29.16 -25.17
C TRP A 136 11.39 28.96 -23.99
N ILE A 137 10.08 28.99 -24.25
CA ILE A 137 9.06 28.71 -23.23
C ILE A 137 9.19 27.27 -22.73
N ALA A 138 9.34 26.29 -23.62
CA ALA A 138 9.49 24.89 -23.25
C ALA A 138 10.78 24.63 -22.44
N LEU A 139 11.92 25.16 -22.88
CA LEU A 139 13.21 25.02 -22.19
C LEU A 139 13.24 25.74 -20.85
N GLY A 140 12.75 26.99 -20.80
CA GLY A 140 12.65 27.75 -19.56
C GLY A 140 11.75 27.06 -18.54
N TRP A 141 10.67 26.44 -19.01
CA TRP A 141 9.76 25.67 -18.18
C TRP A 141 10.40 24.37 -17.65
N LEU A 142 11.11 23.61 -18.50
CA LEU A 142 11.84 22.40 -18.09
C LEU A 142 12.89 22.72 -17.01
N ALA A 143 13.64 23.81 -17.18
CA ALA A 143 14.63 24.28 -16.21
C ALA A 143 13.98 24.64 -14.86
N LEU A 144 12.84 25.36 -14.89
CA LEU A 144 12.09 25.70 -13.67
C LEU A 144 11.56 24.45 -12.95
N ALA A 145 11.03 23.48 -13.69
CA ALA A 145 10.52 22.24 -13.12
C ALA A 145 11.63 21.44 -12.42
N LEU A 146 12.78 21.28 -13.07
CA LEU A 146 13.95 20.62 -12.49
C LEU A 146 14.45 21.37 -11.24
N ALA A 147 14.50 22.70 -11.29
CA ALA A 147 14.92 23.53 -10.16
C ALA A 147 13.99 23.36 -8.95
N LEU A 148 12.67 23.41 -9.14
CA LEU A 148 11.69 23.22 -8.05
C LEU A 148 11.77 21.83 -7.43
N ILE A 149 11.99 20.80 -8.25
CA ILE A 149 12.14 19.42 -7.76
C ILE A 149 13.42 19.27 -6.94
N VAL A 150 14.55 19.74 -7.47
CA VAL A 150 15.84 19.71 -6.75
C VAL A 150 15.76 20.52 -5.46
N TRP A 151 15.11 21.67 -5.48
CA TRP A 151 14.90 22.52 -4.31
C TRP A 151 14.12 21.80 -3.20
N SER A 152 13.01 21.15 -3.53
CA SER A 152 12.21 20.38 -2.58
C SER A 152 13.02 19.25 -1.91
N PHE A 153 13.83 18.52 -2.68
CA PHE A 153 14.69 17.47 -2.12
C PHE A 153 15.85 18.04 -1.28
N ALA A 154 16.45 19.15 -1.71
CA ALA A 154 17.55 19.80 -1.01
C ALA A 154 17.11 20.28 0.38
N LEU A 155 15.95 20.92 0.50
CA LEU A 155 15.43 21.41 1.78
C LEU A 155 15.28 20.28 2.81
N VAL A 156 14.69 19.15 2.43
CA VAL A 156 14.55 17.99 3.32
C VAL A 156 15.93 17.36 3.64
N ALA A 157 16.86 17.34 2.68
CA ALA A 157 18.19 16.77 2.86
C ALA A 157 19.08 17.60 3.80
N ILE A 158 18.90 18.92 3.88
CA ILE A 158 19.72 19.83 4.70
C ILE A 158 19.40 19.74 6.19
N VAL A 159 18.16 19.39 6.56
CA VAL A 159 17.74 19.36 7.98
C VAL A 159 18.46 18.23 8.75
N PRO A 160 19.17 18.50 9.86
CA PRO A 160 19.87 17.46 10.61
C PRO A 160 18.91 16.47 11.29
N ALA A 161 19.28 15.18 11.34
CA ALA A 161 18.50 14.14 12.01
C ALA A 161 18.51 14.30 13.53
N LYS A 162 17.44 13.84 14.22
CA LYS A 162 17.38 13.83 15.69
C LYS A 162 18.30 12.75 16.28
N GLU A 163 19.39 13.16 16.94
CA GLU A 163 20.26 12.28 17.74
C GLU A 163 19.70 12.08 19.16
N LYS A 164 20.03 10.94 19.80
CA LYS A 164 19.51 10.53 21.11
C LYS A 164 19.77 11.53 22.26
N ASP A 165 20.78 12.40 22.15
CA ASP A 165 21.32 13.17 23.28
C ASP A 165 21.36 14.71 23.10
N ARG A 166 20.62 15.30 22.13
CA ARG A 166 20.57 16.76 21.96
C ARG A 166 19.43 17.43 22.73
N ARG A 167 19.75 18.59 23.36
CA ARG A 167 18.84 19.47 24.10
C ARG A 167 17.60 19.85 23.26
N LEU A 168 16.46 19.92 23.95
CA LEU A 168 15.21 20.51 23.47
C LEU A 168 15.47 21.83 22.74
N LEU A 169 14.97 21.98 21.52
CA LEU A 169 15.02 23.23 20.78
C LEU A 169 14.13 24.28 21.49
N LYS A 170 14.59 25.53 21.53
CA LYS A 170 13.84 26.65 22.13
C LYS A 170 12.72 27.16 21.22
N GLU A 171 12.84 26.93 19.92
CA GLU A 171 11.86 27.35 18.91
C GLU A 171 11.09 26.13 18.38
N PRO A 172 9.76 26.24 18.20
CA PRO A 172 8.96 25.17 17.64
C PRO A 172 9.30 24.97 16.16
N LEU A 173 9.42 23.71 15.73
CA LEU A 173 9.83 23.36 14.36
C LEU A 173 8.70 23.52 13.33
N ALA A 174 7.45 23.59 13.78
CA ALA A 174 6.28 23.66 12.90
C ALA A 174 5.39 24.84 13.29
N ASP A 175 5.64 26.01 12.72
CA ASP A 175 4.90 27.23 13.01
C ASP A 175 4.16 27.75 11.76
N GLN A 176 2.83 27.60 11.76
CA GLN A 176 1.98 27.97 10.64
C GLN A 176 1.82 29.49 10.51
N GLU A 177 1.76 30.24 11.61
CA GLU A 177 1.59 31.70 11.60
C GLU A 177 2.84 32.38 11.07
N ARG A 178 4.02 31.93 11.54
CA ARG A 178 5.30 32.40 11.02
C ARG A 178 5.42 32.20 9.51
N ALA A 179 5.01 31.05 8.99
CA ALA A 179 5.05 30.81 7.54
C ALA A 179 4.04 31.67 6.76
N TYR A 180 2.92 32.06 7.37
CA TYR A 180 1.98 33.00 6.75
C TYR A 180 2.58 34.42 6.70
N ASP A 181 3.18 34.87 7.81
CA ASP A 181 3.82 36.19 7.92
C ASP A 181 5.04 36.32 6.99
N GLU A 182 5.80 35.24 6.82
CA GLU A 182 6.91 35.17 5.88
C GLU A 182 6.46 35.12 4.41
N GLY A 183 5.20 34.73 4.16
CA GLY A 183 4.56 34.85 2.85
C GLY A 183 3.55 33.73 2.54
N VAL A 184 2.48 34.10 1.84
CA VAL A 184 1.39 33.18 1.43
C VAL A 184 1.91 31.97 0.64
N SER A 185 2.98 32.12 -0.15
CA SER A 185 3.59 31.01 -0.91
C SER A 185 4.22 29.95 0.00
N ARG A 186 4.86 30.35 1.10
CA ARG A 186 5.41 29.43 2.12
C ARG A 186 4.29 28.69 2.85
N TRP A 187 3.22 29.41 3.17
CA TRP A 187 2.05 28.83 3.82
C TRP A 187 1.33 27.80 2.94
N ILE A 188 1.02 28.15 1.68
CA ILE A 188 0.40 27.23 0.71
C ILE A 188 1.32 26.06 0.38
N GLY A 189 2.64 26.31 0.29
CA GLY A 189 3.66 25.29 0.07
C GLY A 189 3.89 24.36 1.26
N LEU A 190 3.20 24.58 2.40
CA LEU A 190 3.36 23.83 3.64
C LEU A 190 4.81 23.81 4.17
N SER A 191 5.61 24.85 3.87
CA SER A 191 7.03 24.86 4.19
C SER A 191 7.31 24.85 5.70
N TRP A 192 6.33 25.22 6.51
CA TRP A 192 6.38 25.10 7.97
C TRP A 192 6.41 23.63 8.47
N LEU A 193 6.21 22.63 7.60
CA LEU A 193 6.39 21.21 7.95
C LEU A 193 7.77 20.66 7.55
N ASP A 194 8.53 21.36 6.70
CA ASP A 194 9.76 20.84 6.10
C ASP A 194 10.82 20.51 7.17
N GLU A 195 10.98 21.37 8.18
CA GLU A 195 11.93 21.15 9.27
C GLU A 195 11.57 19.95 10.14
N LEU A 196 10.27 19.78 10.42
CA LEU A 196 9.76 18.64 11.17
C LEU A 196 9.97 17.33 10.37
N GLN A 197 9.60 17.33 9.08
CA GLN A 197 9.74 16.18 8.20
C GLN A 197 11.21 15.80 7.99
N GLY A 198 12.11 16.76 7.79
CA GLY A 198 13.54 16.51 7.61
C GLY A 198 14.23 15.94 8.85
N ARG A 199 13.82 16.38 10.05
CA ARG A 199 14.39 15.93 11.33
C ARG A 199 13.96 14.50 11.70
N TYR A 200 12.68 14.16 11.49
CA TYR A 200 12.10 12.86 11.85
C TYR A 200 12.11 11.84 10.70
N GLY A 201 11.99 12.29 9.45
CA GLY A 201 11.95 11.41 8.27
C GLY A 201 13.25 10.63 8.01
N LYS A 202 14.36 11.03 8.63
CA LYS A 202 15.68 10.39 8.50
C LYS A 202 15.96 9.31 9.54
N SER A 203 15.11 9.15 10.57
CA SER A 203 15.33 8.18 11.65
C SER A 203 14.04 7.44 12.02
N ALA A 204 13.99 6.14 11.70
CA ALA A 204 12.85 5.29 12.00
C ALA A 204 12.58 5.07 13.50
N HIS A 205 13.52 5.46 14.37
CA HIS A 205 13.42 5.31 15.83
C HIS A 205 13.25 6.64 16.59
N ALA A 206 13.26 7.77 15.88
CA ALA A 206 13.08 9.08 16.51
C ALA A 206 11.63 9.25 16.98
N LYS A 207 11.45 9.48 18.29
CA LYS A 207 10.15 9.82 18.88
C LYS A 207 9.95 11.33 18.85
N MET A 208 8.79 11.75 18.38
CA MET A 208 8.39 13.15 18.39
C MET A 208 8.02 13.56 19.81
N ASP A 209 8.72 14.56 20.36
CA ASP A 209 8.42 15.08 21.68
C ASP A 209 7.39 16.20 21.55
N GLU A 210 6.43 16.23 22.46
CA GLU A 210 5.32 17.19 22.47
C GLU A 210 5.80 18.66 22.51
N SER A 211 6.96 18.91 23.13
CA SER A 211 7.59 20.24 23.22
C SER A 211 8.22 20.75 21.92
N GLU A 212 8.46 19.90 20.93
CA GLU A 212 9.00 20.31 19.61
C GLU A 212 7.90 20.73 18.62
N LEU A 213 6.63 20.46 18.96
CA LEU A 213 5.45 20.96 18.24
C LEU A 213 5.13 22.38 18.68
N SER A 214 4.61 23.23 17.79
CA SER A 214 4.18 24.57 18.19
C SER A 214 2.99 24.51 19.15
N TRP A 215 3.14 25.21 20.27
CA TRP A 215 2.08 25.53 21.22
C TRP A 215 1.95 27.05 21.25
N ASN A 216 1.28 27.65 20.28
CA ASN A 216 1.02 29.08 20.42
C ASN A 216 -0.03 29.31 21.52
N ARG A 217 0.44 29.44 22.76
CA ARG A 217 -0.38 29.58 23.98
C ARG A 217 -1.23 30.85 23.97
N GLN A 218 -0.86 31.84 23.15
CA GLN A 218 -1.62 33.08 22.94
C GLN A 218 -2.83 32.83 22.02
N SER A 219 -2.65 32.18 20.87
CA SER A 219 -3.79 31.90 19.96
C SER A 219 -4.82 30.97 20.61
N LEU A 220 -4.41 30.00 21.45
CA LEU A 220 -5.31 29.15 22.24
C LEU A 220 -6.10 29.88 23.35
N ARG A 221 -5.57 30.98 23.91
CA ARG A 221 -6.33 31.79 24.91
C ARG A 221 -7.46 32.56 24.24
N ASP A 222 -7.25 33.02 23.02
CA ASP A 222 -8.24 33.75 22.21
C ASP A 222 -9.16 32.80 21.42
N PHE A 223 -8.68 31.60 21.08
CA PHE A 223 -9.44 30.53 20.43
C PHE A 223 -10.34 29.82 21.44
N GLN A 224 -11.46 30.45 21.80
CA GLN A 224 -12.50 29.91 22.67
C GLN A 224 -13.78 29.57 21.88
N PRO A 225 -13.74 28.56 21.00
CA PRO A 225 -14.88 28.21 20.15
C PRO A 225 -16.14 27.86 20.95
N HIS A 226 -15.95 27.33 22.16
CA HIS A 226 -17.04 26.97 23.07
C HIS A 226 -17.89 28.19 23.46
N LEU A 227 -17.30 29.36 23.73
CA LEU A 227 -18.06 30.57 24.08
C LEU A 227 -18.92 31.05 22.92
N THR A 228 -18.36 31.04 21.71
CA THR A 228 -19.07 31.46 20.48
C THR A 228 -20.23 30.52 20.18
N ILE A 229 -19.99 29.20 20.21
CA ILE A 229 -21.03 28.20 19.99
C ILE A 229 -22.10 28.28 21.07
N GLN A 230 -21.73 28.40 22.35
CA GLN A 230 -22.66 28.52 23.47
C GLN A 230 -23.52 29.78 23.36
N LYS A 231 -22.94 30.93 22.99
CA LYS A 231 -23.69 32.18 22.76
C LYS A 231 -24.77 32.00 21.69
N HIS A 232 -24.43 31.35 20.58
CA HIS A 232 -25.39 31.08 19.50
C HIS A 232 -26.42 30.01 19.86
N TRP A 233 -26.03 29.00 20.63
CA TRP A 233 -26.93 28.00 21.20
C TRP A 233 -27.98 28.66 22.09
N ASP A 234 -27.57 29.48 23.06
CA ASP A 234 -28.46 30.17 23.98
C ASP A 234 -29.39 31.15 23.25
N ALA A 235 -28.91 31.83 22.20
CA ALA A 235 -29.73 32.69 21.36
C ALA A 235 -30.83 31.90 20.63
N GLU A 236 -30.48 30.73 20.07
CA GLU A 236 -31.42 29.87 19.34
C GLU A 236 -32.46 29.22 20.28
N VAL A 237 -32.06 28.85 21.51
CA VAL A 237 -32.98 28.37 22.56
C VAL A 237 -33.97 29.46 22.96
N LYS A 238 -33.51 30.71 23.10
CA LYS A 238 -34.38 31.87 23.39
C LYS A 238 -35.37 32.16 22.25
N GLU A 239 -34.92 32.06 20.99
CA GLU A 239 -35.74 32.26 19.78
C GLU A 239 -36.94 31.29 19.75
N HIS A 240 -36.77 30.06 20.26
CA HIS A 240 -37.81 29.03 20.33
C HIS A 240 -38.56 28.98 21.68
N GLY A 241 -38.54 30.06 22.47
CA GLY A 241 -39.29 30.14 23.73
C GLY A 241 -38.82 29.16 24.81
N GLY A 242 -37.56 28.73 24.75
CA GLY A 242 -36.98 27.76 25.70
C GLY A 242 -37.19 26.29 25.35
N ASP A 243 -37.86 25.98 24.23
CA ASP A 243 -38.10 24.61 23.78
C ASP A 243 -36.86 24.02 23.07
N ILE A 244 -36.01 23.32 23.83
CA ILE A 244 -34.77 22.71 23.33
C ILE A 244 -35.07 21.63 22.26
N ALA A 245 -36.28 21.04 22.25
CA ALA A 245 -36.68 20.03 21.28
C ALA A 245 -36.94 20.59 19.86
N LYS A 246 -36.86 21.91 19.65
CA LYS A 246 -36.94 22.54 18.33
C LYS A 246 -35.63 23.16 17.86
N VAL A 247 -34.60 23.16 18.72
CA VAL A 247 -33.30 23.77 18.40
C VAL A 247 -32.55 22.94 17.36
N SER A 248 -32.04 23.61 16.33
CA SER A 248 -31.22 23.01 15.28
C SER A 248 -29.73 23.25 15.53
N LEU A 249 -28.99 22.18 15.85
CA LEU A 249 -27.54 22.25 16.05
C LEU A 249 -26.80 22.70 14.79
N ALA A 250 -27.29 22.31 13.61
CA ALA A 250 -26.72 22.71 12.32
C ALA A 250 -26.73 24.24 12.14
N LYS A 251 -27.84 24.90 12.50
CA LYS A 251 -28.01 26.36 12.41
C LYS A 251 -27.09 27.10 13.39
N VAL A 252 -26.94 26.57 14.61
CA VAL A 252 -26.02 27.13 15.63
C VAL A 252 -24.58 27.10 15.14
N ILE A 253 -24.12 25.98 14.58
CA ILE A 253 -22.75 25.83 14.11
C ILE A 253 -22.49 26.69 12.87
N PHE A 254 -23.46 26.75 11.94
CA PHE A 254 -23.37 27.63 10.78
C PHE A 254 -23.26 29.11 11.17
N LYS A 255 -24.08 29.58 12.14
CA LYS A 255 -23.97 30.94 12.69
C LYS A 255 -22.62 31.17 13.38
N SER A 256 -22.07 30.16 14.06
CA SER A 256 -20.82 30.25 14.84
C SER A 256 -19.57 30.31 13.97
N LEU A 257 -19.52 29.56 12.86
CA LEU A 257 -18.40 29.57 11.91
C LEU A 257 -18.42 30.82 11.02
N GLY A 258 -19.61 31.38 10.80
CA GLY A 258 -19.84 32.57 9.98
C GLY A 258 -20.02 32.26 8.50
N ALA A 259 -20.90 33.03 7.85
CA ALA A 259 -21.24 32.84 6.44
C ALA A 259 -20.04 33.00 5.50
N LYS A 260 -19.07 33.86 5.85
CA LYS A 260 -17.84 34.08 5.05
C LYS A 260 -16.99 32.82 4.97
N THR A 261 -16.75 32.15 6.10
CA THR A 261 -15.94 30.93 6.19
C THR A 261 -16.61 29.77 5.43
N MET A 262 -17.93 29.64 5.57
CA MET A 262 -18.70 28.61 4.87
C MET A 262 -18.75 28.84 3.36
N LEU A 263 -18.95 30.09 2.92
CA LEU A 263 -18.92 30.45 1.52
C LEU A 263 -17.53 30.24 0.91
N ALA A 264 -16.47 30.60 1.65
CA ALA A 264 -15.10 30.35 1.24
C ALA A 264 -14.82 28.84 1.11
N MET A 265 -15.27 28.02 2.07
CA MET A 265 -15.11 26.55 2.02
C MET A 265 -15.84 25.94 0.82
N TRP A 266 -17.07 26.38 0.56
CA TRP A 266 -17.83 25.92 -0.60
C TRP A 266 -17.16 26.34 -1.91
N PHE A 267 -16.72 27.60 -2.01
CA PHE A 267 -16.08 28.14 -3.22
C PHE A 267 -14.74 27.47 -3.50
N THR A 268 -13.88 27.24 -2.49
CA THR A 268 -12.61 26.55 -2.69
C THR A 268 -12.81 25.09 -3.09
N ALA A 269 -13.80 24.40 -2.51
CA ALA A 269 -14.19 23.06 -2.92
C ALA A 269 -14.77 23.02 -4.34
N PHE A 270 -15.56 24.04 -4.73
CA PHE A 270 -16.07 24.19 -6.09
C PHE A 270 -14.92 24.39 -7.09
N MET A 271 -13.98 25.29 -6.80
CA MET A 271 -12.82 25.53 -7.66
C MET A 271 -11.94 24.29 -7.79
N GLU A 272 -11.71 23.55 -6.71
CA GLU A 272 -10.99 22.28 -6.74
C GLU A 272 -11.65 21.27 -7.70
N GLU A 273 -12.97 21.08 -7.57
CA GLU A 273 -13.71 20.14 -8.40
C GLU A 273 -13.82 20.59 -9.86
N PHE A 274 -14.08 21.89 -10.08
CA PHE A 274 -14.14 22.50 -11.40
C PHE A 274 -12.82 22.36 -12.15
N LEU A 275 -11.68 22.64 -11.48
CA LEU A 275 -10.37 22.58 -12.12
C LEU A 275 -9.96 21.15 -12.47
N ASN A 276 -10.19 20.17 -11.57
CA ASN A 276 -9.85 18.77 -11.82
C ASN A 276 -10.77 18.11 -12.85
N GLY A 277 -12.06 18.41 -12.78
CA GLY A 277 -13.10 17.85 -13.63
C GLY A 277 -13.20 18.55 -14.97
N ILE A 278 -13.73 19.77 -14.97
CA ILE A 278 -14.17 20.50 -16.17
C ILE A 278 -12.99 21.18 -16.87
N ALA A 279 -12.19 21.97 -16.15
CA ALA A 279 -11.12 22.75 -16.76
C ALA A 279 -10.06 21.86 -17.42
N MET A 280 -9.74 20.72 -16.80
CA MET A 280 -8.82 19.74 -17.38
C MET A 280 -9.36 19.10 -18.66
N VAL A 281 -10.65 18.71 -18.68
CA VAL A 281 -11.29 18.18 -19.90
C VAL A 281 -11.28 19.23 -21.01
N TYR A 282 -11.65 20.46 -20.69
CA TYR A 282 -11.70 21.55 -21.65
C TYR A 282 -10.31 21.89 -22.21
N ALA A 283 -9.30 21.99 -21.35
CA ALA A 283 -7.92 22.24 -21.77
C ALA A 283 -7.39 21.13 -22.69
N LEU A 284 -7.71 19.87 -22.36
CA LEU A 284 -7.31 18.72 -23.18
C LEU A 284 -8.02 18.75 -24.54
N ASN A 285 -9.33 19.00 -24.56
CA ASN A 285 -10.08 19.08 -25.81
C ASN A 285 -9.54 20.20 -26.71
N LYS A 286 -9.38 21.42 -26.16
CA LYS A 286 -8.85 22.57 -26.91
C LYS A 286 -7.47 22.30 -27.48
N PHE A 287 -6.59 21.65 -26.71
CA PHE A 287 -5.26 21.26 -27.17
C PHE A 287 -5.32 20.27 -28.33
N LEU A 288 -6.09 19.20 -28.20
CA LEU A 288 -6.19 18.17 -29.23
C LEU A 288 -6.87 18.69 -30.51
N THR A 289 -7.93 19.50 -30.40
CA THR A 289 -8.56 20.14 -31.58
C THR A 289 -7.57 21.05 -32.30
N THR A 290 -6.71 21.76 -31.57
CA THR A 290 -5.68 22.62 -32.19
C THR A 290 -4.65 21.77 -32.96
N LEU A 291 -4.22 20.64 -32.39
CA LEU A 291 -3.31 19.72 -33.09
C LEU A 291 -3.94 19.11 -34.35
N GLU A 292 -5.20 18.69 -34.30
CA GLU A 292 -5.89 18.17 -35.48
C GLU A 292 -6.06 19.22 -36.58
N ASN A 293 -6.42 20.45 -36.22
CA ASN A 293 -6.52 21.53 -37.19
C ASN A 293 -5.16 21.81 -37.86
N LEU A 294 -4.06 21.72 -37.11
CA LEU A 294 -2.71 21.87 -37.67
C LEU A 294 -2.36 20.71 -38.61
N GLU A 295 -2.74 19.48 -38.27
CA GLU A 295 -2.53 18.31 -39.13
C GLU A 295 -3.37 18.39 -40.42
N GLU A 296 -4.64 18.80 -40.32
CA GLU A 296 -5.53 19.02 -41.48
C GLU A 296 -4.97 20.14 -42.39
N LEU A 297 -4.45 21.22 -41.82
CA LEU A 297 -3.78 22.29 -42.57
C LEU A 297 -2.50 21.81 -43.27
N GLN A 298 -1.70 20.97 -42.60
CA GLN A 298 -0.49 20.39 -43.17
C GLN A 298 -0.82 19.46 -44.35
N LYS A 299 -1.84 18.60 -44.19
CA LYS A 299 -2.34 17.72 -45.26
C LYS A 299 -2.89 18.52 -46.44
N ALA A 300 -3.58 19.63 -46.18
CA ALA A 300 -4.13 20.50 -47.23
C ALA A 300 -3.05 21.32 -47.96
N SER A 301 -1.89 21.57 -47.35
CA SER A 301 -0.84 22.41 -47.91
C SER A 301 0.57 21.98 -47.42
N PRO A 302 1.23 21.02 -48.10
CA PRO A 302 2.45 20.35 -47.64
C PRO A 302 3.72 21.23 -47.47
N GLY A 303 3.65 22.53 -47.74
CA GLY A 303 4.81 23.46 -47.72
C GLY A 303 4.66 24.67 -46.79
N ILE A 304 3.59 24.74 -45.99
CA ILE A 304 3.36 25.88 -45.09
C ILE A 304 4.16 25.68 -43.79
N HIS A 305 4.93 26.70 -43.38
CA HIS A 305 5.54 26.71 -42.06
C HIS A 305 4.45 26.87 -40.99
N LEU A 306 4.24 25.83 -40.18
CA LEU A 306 3.30 25.82 -39.06
C LEU A 306 3.86 26.58 -37.85
N SER A 307 2.97 27.27 -37.11
CA SER A 307 3.31 27.91 -35.84
C SER A 307 2.96 26.99 -34.67
N TYR A 308 3.96 26.64 -33.86
CA TYR A 308 3.81 25.77 -32.68
C TYR A 308 3.61 26.55 -31.37
N LEU A 309 3.62 27.88 -31.40
CA LEU A 309 3.53 28.69 -30.18
C LEU A 309 2.22 28.48 -29.41
N GLU A 310 1.08 28.48 -30.12
CA GLU A 310 -0.24 28.25 -29.51
C GLU A 310 -0.36 26.86 -28.86
N PRO A 311 -0.07 25.73 -29.54
CA PRO A 311 -0.14 24.42 -28.91
C PRO A 311 0.88 24.25 -27.78
N THR A 312 2.07 24.85 -27.86
CA THR A 312 3.03 24.83 -26.74
C THR A 312 2.48 25.54 -25.50
N ILE A 313 1.86 26.72 -25.65
CA ILE A 313 1.22 27.43 -24.52
C ILE A 313 0.06 26.60 -23.95
N GLN A 314 -0.81 26.05 -24.80
CA GLN A 314 -1.91 25.20 -24.37
C GLN A 314 -1.42 23.95 -23.63
N CYS A 315 -0.32 23.34 -24.08
CA CYS A 315 0.32 22.20 -23.42
C CYS A 315 0.84 22.57 -22.02
N VAL A 316 1.54 23.70 -21.87
CA VAL A 316 2.00 24.19 -20.57
C VAL A 316 0.83 24.46 -19.61
N VAL A 317 -0.27 25.05 -20.12
CA VAL A 317 -1.50 25.28 -19.34
C VAL A 317 -2.15 23.96 -18.93
N LEU A 318 -2.22 22.98 -19.82
CA LEU A 318 -2.82 21.66 -19.58
C LEU A 318 -2.03 20.86 -18.54
N ILE A 319 -0.71 20.75 -18.70
CA ILE A 319 0.14 19.91 -17.86
C ILE A 319 0.46 20.58 -16.52
N TRP A 320 0.58 21.91 -16.48
CA TRP A 320 0.99 22.64 -15.27
C TRP A 320 0.05 23.72 -14.82
N GLY A 321 -0.44 24.59 -15.70
CA GLY A 321 -1.29 25.72 -15.31
C GLY A 321 -2.52 25.28 -14.52
N VAL A 322 -3.35 24.40 -15.10
CA VAL A 322 -4.57 23.89 -14.45
C VAL A 322 -4.24 23.04 -13.21
N PRO A 323 -3.31 22.06 -13.25
CA PRO A 323 -2.93 21.29 -12.07
C PRO A 323 -2.37 22.11 -10.92
N PHE A 324 -1.56 23.14 -11.20
CA PHE A 324 -0.97 23.98 -10.17
C PHE A 324 -2.03 24.75 -9.40
N VAL A 325 -2.96 25.40 -10.11
CA VAL A 325 -4.08 26.12 -9.49
C VAL A 325 -5.00 25.14 -8.75
N TYR A 326 -5.28 23.97 -9.34
CA TYR A 326 -6.01 22.89 -8.68
C TYR A 326 -5.37 22.52 -7.34
N ARG A 327 -4.05 22.35 -7.29
CA ARG A 327 -3.34 21.98 -6.07
C ARG A 327 -3.41 23.06 -4.99
N ILE A 328 -3.35 24.34 -5.37
CA ILE A 328 -3.53 25.45 -4.43
C ILE A 328 -4.90 25.38 -3.75
N PHE A 329 -5.97 25.21 -4.54
CA PHE A 329 -7.32 25.07 -3.99
C PHE A 329 -7.49 23.78 -3.19
N SER A 330 -6.93 22.67 -3.65
CA SER A 330 -6.98 21.39 -2.95
C SER A 330 -6.34 21.45 -1.56
N ILE A 331 -5.15 22.05 -1.45
CA ILE A 331 -4.48 22.28 -0.15
C ILE A 331 -5.32 23.20 0.73
N SER A 332 -5.86 24.28 0.15
CA SER A 332 -6.70 25.24 0.88
C SER A 332 -7.94 24.58 1.45
N VAL A 333 -8.62 23.71 0.70
CA VAL A 333 -9.80 22.95 1.16
C VAL A 333 -9.45 22.06 2.35
N VAL A 334 -8.32 21.35 2.30
CA VAL A 334 -7.88 20.46 3.39
C VAL A 334 -7.54 21.25 4.66
N LEU A 335 -6.82 22.37 4.51
CA LEU A 335 -6.50 23.23 5.65
C LEU A 335 -7.74 23.86 6.29
N MET A 336 -8.69 24.31 5.46
CA MET A 336 -9.96 24.86 5.94
C MET A 336 -10.80 23.80 6.65
N ASP A 337 -10.89 22.58 6.10
CA ASP A 337 -11.60 21.46 6.72
C ASP A 337 -11.01 21.12 8.10
N GLY A 338 -9.68 21.07 8.21
CA GLY A 338 -9.00 20.87 9.49
C GLY A 338 -9.32 21.96 10.50
N HIS A 339 -9.36 23.22 10.07
CA HIS A 339 -9.66 24.34 10.97
C HIS A 339 -11.13 24.35 11.45
N ILE A 340 -12.07 24.11 10.54
CA ILE A 340 -13.50 23.98 10.84
C ILE A 340 -13.75 22.79 11.77
N SER A 341 -13.13 21.65 11.48
CA SER A 341 -13.24 20.43 12.29
C SER A 341 -12.71 20.66 13.70
N ASN A 342 -11.54 21.29 13.85
CA ASN A 342 -10.98 21.62 15.16
C ASN A 342 -11.85 22.61 15.94
N PHE A 343 -12.41 23.63 15.27
CA PHE A 343 -13.33 24.58 15.90
C PHE A 343 -14.61 23.89 16.41
N ALA A 344 -15.26 23.08 15.56
CA ALA A 344 -16.51 22.41 15.92
C ALA A 344 -16.30 21.35 17.02
N THR A 345 -15.27 20.51 16.90
CA THR A 345 -15.00 19.44 17.87
C THR A 345 -14.65 20.00 19.25
N SER A 346 -13.68 20.92 19.33
CA SER A 346 -13.27 21.51 20.62
C SER A 346 -14.40 22.32 21.27
N GLY A 347 -15.16 23.08 20.48
CA GLY A 347 -16.27 23.89 20.96
C GLY A 347 -17.45 23.04 21.46
N LEU A 348 -17.89 22.04 20.67
CA LEU A 348 -18.96 21.14 21.08
C LEU A 348 -18.56 20.26 22.27
N ALA A 349 -17.34 19.72 22.29
CA ALA A 349 -16.86 18.88 23.38
C ALA A 349 -16.85 19.67 24.71
N SER A 350 -16.35 20.91 24.69
CA SER A 350 -16.35 21.78 25.87
C SER A 350 -17.76 22.13 26.33
N MET A 351 -18.66 22.44 25.40
CA MET A 351 -20.07 22.76 25.71
C MET A 351 -20.81 21.55 26.32
N VAL A 352 -20.65 20.36 25.74
CA VAL A 352 -21.22 19.11 26.28
C VAL A 352 -20.61 18.77 27.64
N PHE A 353 -19.31 18.98 27.82
CA PHE A 353 -18.65 18.76 29.11
C PHE A 353 -19.14 19.74 30.18
N GLN A 354 -19.29 21.03 29.86
CA GLN A 354 -19.87 22.02 30.78
C GLN A 354 -21.32 21.67 31.15
N LYS A 355 -22.13 21.25 30.17
CA LYS A 355 -23.48 20.76 30.43
C LYS A 355 -23.46 19.58 31.41
N ALA A 356 -22.56 18.62 31.20
CA ALA A 356 -22.42 17.45 32.07
C ALA A 356 -22.13 17.81 33.54
N LEU A 357 -21.38 18.89 33.79
CA LEU A 357 -21.11 19.39 35.15
C LEU A 357 -22.34 20.03 35.82
N HIS A 358 -23.35 20.40 35.04
CA HIS A 358 -24.56 21.09 35.49
C HIS A 358 -25.82 20.20 35.49
N LEU A 359 -25.71 18.94 35.08
CA LEU A 359 -26.84 18.01 35.11
C LEU A 359 -27.33 17.77 36.54
N SER A 360 -28.66 17.70 36.72
CA SER A 360 -29.25 17.37 38.02
C SER A 360 -29.04 15.88 38.34
N ALA A 361 -28.72 15.54 39.60
CA ALA A 361 -28.62 14.15 40.03
C ALA A 361 -29.92 13.34 39.81
N GLY A 362 -31.07 14.03 39.73
CA GLY A 362 -32.38 13.43 39.45
C GLY A 362 -32.63 13.06 37.98
N SER A 363 -31.89 13.62 37.02
CA SER A 363 -32.06 13.27 35.59
C SER A 363 -31.56 11.86 35.27
N SER A 364 -30.74 11.27 36.15
CA SER A 364 -30.27 9.89 36.00
C SER A 364 -31.34 8.84 36.32
N SER A 365 -32.45 9.22 36.97
CA SER A 365 -33.46 8.32 37.53
C SER A 365 -34.85 8.49 36.92
N GLU A 366 -34.95 9.02 35.70
CA GLU A 366 -36.24 9.09 34.97
C GLU A 366 -36.66 7.68 34.48
N LYS A 367 -37.11 6.84 35.41
CA LYS A 367 -37.94 5.67 35.13
C LYS A 367 -39.40 6.08 35.33
N GLY A 368 -40.04 6.65 34.31
CA GLY A 368 -41.43 7.07 34.50
C GLY A 368 -42.17 7.69 33.32
N SER A 369 -42.29 7.02 32.18
CA SER A 369 -43.48 7.16 31.31
C SER A 369 -43.70 5.85 30.57
N LYS A 370 -44.87 5.23 30.77
CA LYS A 370 -45.23 3.91 30.25
C LYS A 370 -45.58 3.90 28.77
N ASP A 371 -45.65 5.04 28.09
CA ASP A 371 -46.02 5.10 26.68
C ASP A 371 -45.04 6.02 25.92
N THR A 372 -43.95 5.43 25.43
CA THR A 372 -43.28 5.67 24.14
C THR A 372 -41.96 4.88 24.20
N SER A 373 -41.71 4.03 23.21
CA SER A 373 -40.51 3.20 23.02
C SER A 373 -39.26 3.61 23.83
N GLN A 374 -38.82 2.75 24.75
CA GLN A 374 -37.46 2.66 25.35
C GLN A 374 -36.44 3.65 24.74
N GLN A 375 -36.36 4.87 25.24
CA GLN A 375 -35.35 5.83 24.79
C GLN A 375 -34.47 6.21 25.97
N GLU A 376 -33.35 5.51 26.05
CA GLU A 376 -32.35 5.65 27.10
C GLU A 376 -31.49 6.91 26.92
N MET A 377 -30.96 7.36 28.05
CA MET A 377 -30.11 8.53 28.20
C MET A 377 -28.80 8.41 27.40
N PRO A 378 -28.42 9.42 26.61
CA PRO A 378 -27.17 9.39 25.84
C PRO A 378 -25.95 9.38 26.77
N ASN A 379 -25.03 8.43 26.57
CA ASN A 379 -23.78 8.35 27.33
C ASN A 379 -22.82 9.46 26.88
N ILE A 380 -22.29 10.25 27.82
CA ILE A 380 -21.33 11.34 27.53
C ILE A 380 -20.10 10.85 26.77
N VAL A 381 -19.58 9.65 27.06
CA VAL A 381 -18.39 9.10 26.40
C VAL A 381 -18.68 8.81 24.93
N GLN A 382 -19.89 8.34 24.62
CA GLN A 382 -20.34 8.10 23.25
C GLN A 382 -20.53 9.44 22.52
N VAL A 383 -21.16 10.42 23.17
CA VAL A 383 -21.37 11.75 22.58
C VAL A 383 -20.02 12.42 22.25
N LEU A 384 -19.05 12.38 23.17
CA LEU A 384 -17.74 13.00 22.96
C LEU A 384 -16.92 12.26 21.88
N ASN A 385 -16.74 10.95 22.01
CA ASN A 385 -15.80 10.22 21.15
C ASN A 385 -16.39 9.85 19.79
N GLN A 386 -17.67 9.50 19.72
CA GLN A 386 -18.29 9.01 18.50
C GLN A 386 -19.08 10.11 17.78
N ASP A 387 -19.94 10.85 18.48
CA ASP A 387 -20.83 11.84 17.85
C ASP A 387 -20.14 13.17 17.57
N ILE A 388 -19.21 13.60 18.42
CA ILE A 388 -18.44 14.82 18.22
C ILE A 388 -17.18 14.48 17.43
N MET A 389 -16.22 13.75 18.04
CA MET A 389 -14.93 13.48 17.38
C MET A 389 -15.11 12.62 16.12
N GLY A 390 -15.86 11.52 16.17
CA GLY A 390 -15.99 10.62 15.02
C GLY A 390 -16.74 11.21 13.81
N VAL A 391 -17.77 12.03 14.04
CA VAL A 391 -18.61 12.56 12.95
C VAL A 391 -18.08 13.88 12.40
N TRP A 392 -17.57 14.79 13.24
CA TRP A 392 -17.10 16.10 12.77
C TRP A 392 -15.74 16.05 12.10
N THR A 393 -14.89 15.09 12.48
CA THR A 393 -13.62 14.89 11.78
C THR A 393 -13.90 14.44 10.35
N ASP A 394 -13.34 15.17 9.38
CA ASP A 394 -13.51 14.98 7.94
C ASP A 394 -14.96 15.16 7.44
N LEU A 395 -15.73 16.08 8.03
CA LEU A 395 -17.12 16.34 7.61
C LEU A 395 -17.26 17.43 6.56
N ALA A 396 -16.58 18.58 6.72
CA ALA A 396 -16.91 19.77 5.94
C ALA A 396 -16.54 19.62 4.47
N GLN A 397 -15.37 19.02 4.18
CA GLN A 397 -14.89 18.78 2.81
C GLN A 397 -15.81 17.83 2.02
N PRO A 398 -16.16 16.62 2.50
CA PRO A 398 -17.08 15.74 1.77
C PRO A 398 -18.47 16.36 1.57
N MET A 399 -18.97 17.15 2.53
CA MET A 399 -20.27 17.83 2.37
C MET A 399 -20.21 18.92 1.31
N ALA A 400 -19.17 19.76 1.32
CA ALA A 400 -19.00 20.82 0.31
C ALA A 400 -18.91 20.23 -1.11
N ARG A 401 -18.14 19.14 -1.27
CA ARG A 401 -18.02 18.44 -2.56
C ARG A 401 -19.31 17.72 -2.97
N LEU A 402 -20.07 17.15 -2.02
CA LEU A 402 -21.36 16.52 -2.30
C LEU A 402 -22.36 17.53 -2.90
N ILE A 403 -22.35 18.78 -2.44
CA ILE A 403 -23.22 19.85 -2.96
C ILE A 403 -22.83 20.22 -4.41
N ASN A 404 -21.54 20.17 -4.74
CA ASN A 404 -21.01 20.55 -6.05
C ASN A 404 -21.08 19.43 -7.10
N ALA A 405 -21.00 18.18 -6.68
CA ALA A 405 -20.93 17.02 -7.57
C ALA A 405 -22.08 16.94 -8.62
N PRO A 406 -23.36 17.23 -8.29
CA PRO A 406 -24.43 17.22 -9.30
C PRO A 406 -24.23 18.25 -10.40
N LEU A 407 -23.74 19.44 -10.06
CA LEU A 407 -23.44 20.49 -11.03
C LEU A 407 -22.28 20.06 -11.95
N ASN A 408 -21.23 19.49 -11.36
CA ASN A 408 -20.08 18.98 -12.11
C ASN A 408 -20.49 17.85 -13.08
N ILE A 409 -21.30 16.89 -12.62
CA ILE A 409 -21.87 15.82 -13.46
C ILE A 409 -22.69 16.41 -14.61
N GLY A 410 -23.57 17.38 -14.32
CA GLY A 410 -24.38 18.03 -15.35
C GLY A 410 -23.53 18.67 -16.45
N ILE A 411 -22.48 19.39 -16.09
CA ILE A 411 -21.57 20.03 -17.05
C ILE A 411 -20.80 18.97 -17.85
N LEU A 412 -20.31 17.91 -17.21
CA LEU A 412 -19.60 16.82 -17.90
C LEU A 412 -20.50 16.07 -18.89
N LEU A 413 -21.78 15.88 -18.58
CA LEU A 413 -22.76 15.29 -19.51
C LEU A 413 -23.04 16.22 -20.69
N VAL A 414 -23.14 17.54 -20.45
CA VAL A 414 -23.27 18.52 -21.54
C VAL A 414 -22.04 18.52 -22.43
N MET A 415 -20.83 18.46 -21.86
CA MET A 415 -19.58 18.32 -22.62
C MET A 415 -19.56 17.02 -23.43
N LEU A 416 -20.02 15.90 -22.86
CA LEU A 416 -20.11 14.64 -23.59
C LEU A 416 -21.05 14.73 -24.80
N ILE A 417 -22.21 15.38 -24.62
CA ILE A 417 -23.18 15.61 -25.70
C ILE A 417 -22.62 16.59 -26.74
N SER A 418 -21.84 17.59 -26.35
CA SER A 418 -21.23 18.51 -27.32
C SER A 418 -20.16 17.84 -28.17
N GLU A 419 -19.34 16.95 -27.60
CA GLU A 419 -18.26 16.28 -28.34
C GLU A 419 -18.77 15.18 -29.28
N VAL A 420 -19.73 14.37 -28.84
CA VAL A 420 -20.16 13.15 -29.55
C VAL A 420 -21.66 13.17 -29.94
N LYS A 421 -22.31 14.33 -29.85
CA LYS A 421 -23.68 14.58 -30.32
C LYS A 421 -24.69 13.52 -29.82
N ALA A 422 -25.34 12.80 -30.74
CA ALA A 422 -26.40 11.84 -30.44
C ALA A 422 -25.90 10.66 -29.61
N ALA A 423 -24.67 10.19 -29.84
CA ALA A 423 -24.08 9.10 -29.06
C ALA A 423 -23.89 9.49 -27.59
N GLY A 424 -23.44 10.72 -27.33
CA GLY A 424 -23.30 11.26 -25.97
C GLY A 424 -24.63 11.36 -25.22
N PHE A 425 -25.73 11.64 -25.92
CA PHE A 425 -27.07 11.67 -25.33
C PHE A 425 -27.54 10.28 -24.90
N VAL A 426 -27.30 9.25 -25.72
CA VAL A 426 -27.63 7.86 -25.38
C VAL A 426 -26.82 7.37 -24.18
N GLY A 427 -25.53 7.69 -24.13
CA GLY A 427 -24.70 7.45 -22.95
C GLY A 427 -25.23 8.13 -21.70
N SER A 428 -25.63 9.40 -21.82
CA SER A 428 -26.18 10.18 -20.70
C SER A 428 -27.48 9.59 -20.15
N LEU A 429 -28.32 8.97 -20.99
CA LEU A 429 -29.56 8.33 -20.58
C LEU A 429 -29.32 7.13 -19.63
N TYR A 430 -28.16 6.49 -19.71
CA TYR A 430 -27.76 5.38 -18.83
C TYR A 430 -27.66 5.77 -17.35
N VAL A 431 -27.39 7.05 -17.05
CA VAL A 431 -27.25 7.54 -15.67
C VAL A 431 -28.58 7.43 -14.90
N VAL A 432 -29.71 7.63 -15.57
CA VAL A 432 -31.05 7.67 -14.95
C VAL A 432 -31.42 6.36 -14.23
N PRO A 433 -31.41 5.18 -14.87
CA PRO A 433 -31.75 3.93 -14.17
C PRO A 433 -30.76 3.61 -13.03
N PHE A 434 -29.49 3.97 -13.17
CA PHE A 434 -28.48 3.72 -12.13
C PHE A 434 -28.66 4.60 -10.90
N VAL A 435 -29.04 5.87 -11.06
CA VAL A 435 -29.37 6.74 -9.92
C VAL A 435 -30.54 6.16 -9.12
N ILE A 436 -31.55 5.59 -9.80
CA ILE A 436 -32.68 4.92 -9.15
C ILE A 436 -32.19 3.69 -8.36
N VAL A 437 -31.34 2.85 -8.96
CA VAL A 437 -30.76 1.68 -8.28
C VAL A 437 -29.93 2.08 -7.06
N ILE A 438 -29.07 3.09 -7.19
CA ILE A 438 -28.25 3.60 -6.08
C ILE A 438 -29.15 4.11 -4.95
N PHE A 439 -30.22 4.84 -5.26
CA PHE A 439 -31.18 5.32 -4.27
C PHE A 439 -31.85 4.16 -3.52
N LEU A 440 -32.31 3.12 -4.22
CA LEU A 440 -32.93 1.94 -3.60
C LEU A 440 -31.94 1.19 -2.69
N VAL A 441 -30.70 1.00 -3.16
CA VAL A 441 -29.63 0.37 -2.37
C VAL A 441 -29.27 1.21 -1.15
N LEU A 442 -29.30 2.54 -1.25
CA LEU A 442 -29.06 3.44 -0.12
C LEU A 442 -30.15 3.31 0.95
N GLN A 443 -31.43 3.23 0.55
CA GLN A 443 -32.53 2.95 1.48
C GLN A 443 -32.35 1.60 2.18
N TRP A 444 -31.90 0.59 1.43
CA TRP A 444 -31.64 -0.72 2.00
C TRP A 444 -30.46 -0.71 2.98
N ARG A 445 -29.39 0.02 2.64
CA ARG A 445 -28.22 0.24 3.50
C ARG A 445 -28.62 0.89 4.82
N LEU A 446 -29.44 1.94 4.77
CA LEU A 446 -29.97 2.63 5.96
C LEU A 446 -30.69 1.66 6.91
N SER A 447 -31.53 0.79 6.36
CA SER A 447 -32.28 -0.21 7.14
C SER A 447 -31.36 -1.17 7.89
N TRP A 448 -30.35 -1.73 7.21
CA TRP A 448 -29.39 -2.66 7.83
C TRP A 448 -28.46 -1.98 8.82
N TYR A 449 -28.03 -0.75 8.52
CA TYR A 449 -27.18 0.01 9.41
C TYR A 449 -27.88 0.32 10.74
N ARG A 450 -29.17 0.67 10.72
CA ARG A 450 -29.98 0.84 11.94
C ARG A 450 -30.06 -0.45 12.78
N ARG A 451 -30.23 -1.61 12.14
CA ARG A 451 -30.24 -2.91 12.83
C ARG A 451 -28.90 -3.21 13.49
N TYR A 452 -27.82 -2.97 12.76
CA TYR A 452 -26.45 -3.11 13.27
C TYR A 452 -26.21 -2.22 14.49
N GLN A 453 -26.53 -0.92 14.41
CA GLN A 453 -26.40 -0.01 15.55
C GLN A 453 -27.20 -0.47 16.76
N THR A 454 -28.45 -0.89 16.55
CA THR A 454 -29.32 -1.39 17.64
C THR A 454 -28.71 -2.62 18.35
N ALA A 455 -28.11 -3.55 17.59
CA ALA A 455 -27.45 -4.73 18.16
C ALA A 455 -26.17 -4.35 18.93
N THR A 456 -25.38 -3.41 18.39
CA THR A 456 -24.17 -2.89 19.03
C THR A 456 -24.48 -2.21 20.36
N ASP A 457 -25.47 -1.32 20.40
CA ASP A 457 -25.87 -0.59 21.60
C ASP A 457 -26.31 -1.55 22.72
N ARG A 458 -27.10 -2.57 22.38
CA ARG A 458 -27.53 -3.63 23.33
C ARG A 458 -26.33 -4.37 23.95
N ARG A 459 -25.30 -4.69 23.16
CA ARG A 459 -24.10 -5.38 23.64
C ARG A 459 -23.23 -4.47 24.52
N ILE A 460 -22.99 -3.23 24.09
CA ILE A 460 -22.18 -2.27 24.85
C ILE A 460 -22.81 -2.01 26.21
N ARG A 461 -24.14 -1.84 26.26
CA ARG A 461 -24.87 -1.69 27.52
C ARG A 461 -24.69 -2.87 28.46
N TRP A 462 -24.89 -4.10 27.97
CA TRP A 462 -24.68 -5.31 28.75
C TRP A 462 -23.25 -5.39 29.33
N LEU A 463 -22.25 -5.02 28.52
CA LEU A 463 -20.86 -4.98 28.98
C LEU A 463 -20.64 -3.89 30.05
N GLN A 464 -21.21 -2.70 29.86
CA GLN A 464 -21.13 -1.64 30.86
C GLN A 464 -21.77 -2.05 32.19
N GLU A 465 -22.96 -2.64 32.17
CA GLU A 465 -23.64 -3.18 33.36
C GLU A 465 -22.80 -4.26 34.05
N SER A 466 -22.24 -5.19 33.26
CA SER A 466 -21.41 -6.29 33.78
C SER A 466 -20.09 -5.79 34.40
N LEU A 467 -19.44 -4.80 33.77
CA LEU A 467 -18.18 -4.22 34.25
C LEU A 467 -18.38 -3.36 35.51
N THR A 468 -19.45 -2.57 35.54
CA THR A 468 -19.82 -1.78 36.73
C THR A 468 -20.07 -2.68 37.94
N HIS A 469 -20.66 -3.86 37.73
CA HIS A 469 -20.94 -4.84 38.78
C HIS A 469 -19.95 -6.02 38.81
N ILE A 470 -18.72 -5.85 38.33
CA ILE A 470 -17.76 -6.94 38.16
C ILE A 470 -17.47 -7.69 39.47
N ARG A 471 -17.47 -6.98 40.62
CA ARG A 471 -17.27 -7.60 41.93
C ARG A 471 -18.39 -8.58 42.29
N THR A 472 -19.64 -8.23 42.00
CA THR A 472 -20.81 -9.11 42.23
C THR A 472 -20.78 -10.30 41.28
N VAL A 473 -20.46 -10.06 40.00
CA VAL A 473 -20.30 -11.13 39.00
C VAL A 473 -19.23 -12.13 39.44
N LYS A 474 -18.10 -11.65 39.96
CA LYS A 474 -17.02 -12.49 40.52
C LYS A 474 -17.44 -13.22 41.80
N ALA A 475 -18.06 -12.52 42.74
CA ALA A 475 -18.52 -13.11 43.99
C ALA A 475 -19.53 -14.25 43.78
N LEU A 476 -20.40 -14.12 42.77
CA LEU A 476 -21.39 -15.14 42.40
C LEU A 476 -20.88 -16.16 41.37
N SER A 477 -19.62 -16.04 40.93
CA SER A 477 -19.04 -16.87 39.86
C SER A 477 -19.88 -16.87 38.57
N TRP A 478 -20.57 -15.77 38.27
CA TRP A 478 -21.40 -15.58 37.07
C TRP A 478 -20.61 -15.14 35.83
N GLU A 479 -19.28 -15.16 35.88
CA GLU A 479 -18.41 -14.74 34.77
C GLU A 479 -18.73 -15.49 33.47
N LYS A 480 -18.93 -16.81 33.56
CA LYS A 480 -19.27 -17.64 32.40
C LYS A 480 -20.63 -17.26 31.80
N LEU A 481 -21.65 -17.06 32.64
CA LEU A 481 -22.98 -16.65 32.20
C LEU A 481 -22.98 -15.25 31.56
N ALA A 482 -22.24 -14.32 32.16
CA ALA A 482 -22.08 -12.97 31.63
C ALA A 482 -21.36 -12.97 30.27
N PHE A 483 -20.34 -13.83 30.13
CA PHE A 483 -19.62 -14.05 28.88
C PHE A 483 -20.51 -14.66 27.80
N GLU A 484 -21.25 -15.73 28.10
CA GLU A 484 -22.16 -16.39 27.15
C GLU A 484 -23.22 -15.42 26.61
N ARG A 485 -23.81 -14.60 27.48
CA ARG A 485 -24.78 -13.58 27.07
C ARG A 485 -24.16 -12.46 26.23
N GLY A 486 -22.93 -12.04 26.57
CA GLY A 486 -22.16 -11.09 25.76
C GLY A 486 -21.78 -11.66 24.38
N ALA A 487 -21.40 -12.94 24.32
CA ALA A 487 -21.07 -13.66 23.10
C ALA A 487 -22.29 -13.83 22.18
N ALA A 488 -23.46 -14.17 22.74
CA ALA A 488 -24.72 -14.22 21.98
C ALA A 488 -25.07 -12.87 21.36
N GLY A 489 -24.90 -11.77 22.11
CA GLY A 489 -25.05 -10.41 21.58
C GLY A 489 -24.06 -10.09 20.45
N ARG A 490 -22.82 -10.57 20.56
CA ARG A 490 -21.78 -10.39 19.53
C ARG A 490 -22.10 -11.15 18.24
N VAL A 491 -22.64 -12.37 18.32
CA VAL A 491 -23.05 -13.13 17.12
C VAL A 491 -24.15 -12.40 16.36
N LEU A 492 -25.15 -11.86 17.06
CA LEU A 492 -26.20 -11.04 16.46
C LEU A 492 -25.63 -9.77 15.81
N GLU A 493 -24.75 -9.05 16.52
CA GLU A 493 -24.05 -7.87 15.99
C GLU A 493 -23.29 -8.19 14.70
N LEU A 494 -22.49 -9.27 14.70
CA LEU A 494 -21.70 -9.68 13.54
C LEU A 494 -22.58 -10.10 12.36
N SER A 495 -23.73 -10.73 12.60
CA SER A 495 -24.68 -11.08 11.53
C SER A 495 -25.28 -9.82 10.87
N CYS A 496 -25.63 -8.81 11.67
CA CYS A 496 -26.13 -7.53 11.17
C CYS A 496 -25.03 -6.73 10.46
N LEU A 497 -23.82 -6.72 11.01
CA LEU A 497 -22.65 -6.09 10.40
C LEU A 497 -22.31 -6.72 9.05
N ARG A 498 -22.35 -8.06 8.96
CA ARG A 498 -22.12 -8.77 7.69
C ARG A 498 -23.12 -8.33 6.62
N GLY A 499 -24.41 -8.21 6.97
CA GLY A 499 -25.43 -7.68 6.07
C GLY A 499 -25.16 -6.23 5.65
N ALA A 500 -24.83 -5.35 6.60
CA ALA A 500 -24.52 -3.95 6.33
C ALA A 500 -23.26 -3.79 5.45
N MET A 501 -22.22 -4.58 5.68
CA MET A 501 -20.98 -4.58 4.90
C MET A 501 -21.17 -5.16 3.50
N LEU A 502 -22.00 -6.20 3.34
CA LEU A 502 -22.35 -6.74 2.03
C LEU A 502 -23.02 -5.67 1.16
N ILE A 503 -24.00 -4.95 1.71
CA ILE A 503 -24.70 -3.88 0.99
C ILE A 503 -23.77 -2.70 0.70
N THR A 504 -22.88 -2.36 1.65
CA THR A 504 -21.85 -1.35 1.42
C THR A 504 -20.92 -1.77 0.28
N GLY A 505 -20.55 -3.06 0.19
CA GLY A 505 -19.80 -3.62 -0.93
C GLY A 505 -20.54 -3.50 -2.26
N ILE A 506 -21.85 -3.81 -2.30
CA ILE A 506 -22.71 -3.63 -3.48
C ILE A 506 -22.72 -2.16 -3.91
N LEU A 507 -22.92 -1.23 -2.97
CA LEU A 507 -22.94 0.21 -3.25
C LEU A 507 -21.60 0.70 -3.82
N THR A 508 -20.47 0.24 -3.27
CA THR A 508 -19.13 0.56 -3.79
C THR A 508 -18.89 -0.05 -5.17
N ALA A 509 -19.38 -1.28 -5.42
CA ALA A 509 -19.26 -1.94 -6.72
C ALA A 509 -20.11 -1.26 -7.81
N LEU A 510 -21.28 -0.73 -7.46
CA LEU A 510 -22.15 0.01 -8.39
C LEU A 510 -21.54 1.35 -8.83
N GLY A 511 -20.72 2.00 -8.01
CA GLY A 511 -20.12 3.30 -8.34
C GLY A 511 -19.40 3.32 -9.70
N PRO A 512 -18.40 2.48 -9.94
CA PRO A 512 -17.67 2.41 -11.22
C PRO A 512 -18.52 1.96 -12.41
N THR A 513 -19.63 1.25 -12.19
CA THR A 513 -20.46 0.74 -13.30
C THR A 513 -21.17 1.85 -14.06
N VAL A 514 -21.50 2.97 -13.41
CA VAL A 514 -22.17 4.11 -14.06
C VAL A 514 -21.32 4.70 -15.20
N PRO A 515 -20.09 5.19 -14.97
CA PRO A 515 -19.23 5.73 -16.02
C PRO A 515 -18.82 4.70 -17.08
N ILE A 516 -18.57 3.44 -16.69
CA ILE A 516 -18.24 2.37 -17.65
C ILE A 516 -19.43 2.09 -18.56
N GLY A 517 -20.65 2.07 -18.02
CA GLY A 517 -21.86 1.89 -18.80
C GLY A 517 -22.16 3.08 -19.71
N VAL A 518 -21.95 4.32 -19.24
CA VAL A 518 -22.03 5.53 -20.08
C VAL A 518 -21.06 5.41 -21.27
N LEU A 519 -19.80 5.00 -21.03
CA LEU A 519 -18.81 4.76 -22.08
C LEU A 519 -19.30 3.70 -23.07
N LEU A 520 -19.71 2.53 -22.57
CA LEU A 520 -20.11 1.40 -23.38
C LEU A 520 -21.33 1.76 -24.25
N CYS A 521 -22.36 2.39 -23.68
CA CYS A 521 -23.55 2.83 -24.40
C CYS A 521 -23.21 3.89 -25.47
N THR A 522 -22.34 4.86 -25.13
CA THR A 522 -21.89 5.89 -26.07
C THR A 522 -21.15 5.26 -27.25
N MET A 523 -20.18 4.38 -26.97
CA MET A 523 -19.34 3.75 -28.00
C MET A 523 -20.14 2.77 -28.87
N LEU A 524 -21.01 1.94 -28.28
CA LEU A 524 -21.85 1.01 -29.03
C LEU A 524 -22.83 1.72 -29.97
N TYR A 525 -23.44 2.83 -29.52
CA TYR A 525 -24.31 3.63 -30.38
C TYR A 525 -23.52 4.26 -31.52
N PHE A 526 -22.36 4.82 -31.21
CA PHE A 526 -21.51 5.47 -32.21
C PHE A 526 -21.02 4.49 -33.29
N LEU A 527 -20.50 3.32 -32.89
CA LEU A 527 -20.03 2.29 -33.81
C LEU A 527 -21.12 1.79 -34.76
N LYS A 528 -22.38 1.76 -34.29
CA LYS A 528 -23.51 1.25 -35.08
C LYS A 528 -24.11 2.30 -36.02
N VAL A 529 -24.00 3.60 -35.70
CA VAL A 529 -24.71 4.68 -36.41
C VAL A 529 -23.78 5.63 -37.18
N GLU A 530 -22.64 6.04 -36.60
CA GLU A 530 -21.80 7.13 -37.13
C GLU A 530 -20.46 6.65 -37.73
N GLY A 531 -20.05 5.39 -37.48
CA GLY A 531 -19.01 4.69 -38.23
C GLY A 531 -17.56 5.03 -37.85
N ASN A 532 -17.11 6.28 -38.00
CA ASN A 532 -15.69 6.66 -37.84
C ASN A 532 -15.47 7.64 -36.68
N ILE A 533 -14.62 7.27 -35.71
CA ILE A 533 -14.30 8.12 -34.55
C ILE A 533 -12.93 8.77 -34.77
N LYS A 534 -12.83 10.09 -34.60
CA LYS A 534 -11.53 10.77 -34.54
C LYS A 534 -10.81 10.45 -33.23
N ALA A 535 -9.49 10.21 -33.28
CA ALA A 535 -8.71 9.82 -32.10
C ALA A 535 -8.84 10.83 -30.93
N HIS A 536 -8.90 12.15 -31.21
CA HIS A 536 -9.10 13.14 -30.15
C HIS A 536 -10.41 12.94 -29.37
N GLN A 537 -11.51 12.61 -30.05
CA GLN A 537 -12.82 12.45 -29.41
C GLN A 537 -12.78 11.31 -28.41
N ILE A 538 -12.09 10.21 -28.71
CA ILE A 538 -11.97 9.07 -27.78
C ILE A 538 -11.17 9.47 -26.55
N ILE A 539 -10.07 10.21 -26.72
CA ILE A 539 -9.23 10.67 -25.61
C ILE A 539 -10.01 11.62 -24.70
N VAL A 540 -10.75 12.57 -25.29
CA VAL A 540 -11.59 13.52 -24.54
C VAL A 540 -12.72 12.82 -23.81
N VAL A 541 -13.43 11.90 -24.48
CA VAL A 541 -14.48 11.07 -23.85
C VAL A 541 -13.91 10.26 -22.69
N SER A 542 -12.74 9.64 -22.87
CA SER A 542 -12.05 8.88 -21.81
C SER A 542 -11.71 9.76 -20.60
N ARG A 543 -11.28 11.01 -20.82
CA ARG A 543 -11.05 11.97 -19.75
C ARG A 543 -12.35 12.37 -19.05
N ILE A 544 -13.44 12.61 -19.80
CA ILE A 544 -14.77 12.91 -19.25
C ILE A 544 -15.23 11.77 -18.33
N ILE A 545 -15.06 10.51 -18.76
CA ILE A 545 -15.41 9.32 -17.97
C ILE A 545 -14.57 9.23 -16.71
N GLY A 546 -13.26 9.52 -16.78
CA GLY A 546 -12.39 9.61 -15.61
C GLY A 546 -12.87 10.66 -14.60
N SER A 547 -13.28 11.84 -15.07
CA SER A 547 -13.87 12.89 -14.24
C SER A 547 -15.23 12.46 -13.64
N PHE A 548 -16.03 11.72 -14.40
CA PHE A 548 -17.32 11.18 -13.95
C PHE A 548 -17.14 10.12 -12.85
N LEU A 549 -16.18 9.21 -13.00
CA LEU A 549 -15.77 8.24 -11.97
C LEU A 549 -15.44 8.94 -10.65
N ASN A 550 -14.66 10.02 -10.71
CA ASN A 550 -14.30 10.79 -9.53
C ASN A 550 -15.52 11.46 -8.88
N ALA A 551 -16.41 12.06 -9.67
CA ALA A 551 -17.64 12.68 -9.16
C ALA A 551 -18.58 11.68 -8.48
N VAL A 552 -18.74 10.48 -9.05
CA VAL A 552 -19.53 9.40 -8.42
C VAL A 552 -18.91 8.94 -7.10
N ALA A 553 -17.58 8.80 -7.04
CA ALA A 553 -16.89 8.44 -5.80
C ALA A 553 -17.11 9.49 -4.69
N ILE A 554 -17.06 10.79 -5.04
CA ILE A 554 -17.36 11.90 -4.12
C ILE A 554 -18.79 11.78 -3.57
N ILE A 555 -19.78 11.53 -4.44
CA ILE A 555 -21.18 11.36 -4.02
C ILE A 555 -21.32 10.20 -3.06
N LEU A 556 -20.69 9.06 -3.33
CA LEU A 556 -20.76 7.89 -2.46
C LEU A 556 -20.21 8.18 -1.06
N VAL A 557 -19.04 8.82 -0.96
CA VAL A 557 -18.45 9.22 0.33
C VAL A 557 -19.32 10.26 1.05
N GLY A 558 -19.80 11.27 0.33
CA GLY A 558 -20.69 12.29 0.87
C GLY A 558 -21.99 11.70 1.42
N LEU A 559 -22.65 10.82 0.67
CA LEU A 559 -23.88 10.14 1.11
C LEU A 559 -23.67 9.28 2.36
N GLN A 560 -22.48 8.68 2.52
CA GLN A 560 -22.14 7.94 3.75
C GLN A 560 -22.16 8.87 4.97
N LYS A 561 -21.52 10.03 4.86
CA LYS A 561 -21.46 11.03 5.95
C LYS A 561 -22.82 11.68 6.22
N PHE A 562 -23.59 11.98 5.17
CA PHE A 562 -24.92 12.60 5.27
C PHE A 562 -25.90 11.75 6.12
N ILE A 563 -25.75 10.43 6.12
CA ILE A 563 -26.57 9.50 6.90
C ILE A 563 -26.22 9.53 8.40
N GLU A 564 -24.97 9.78 8.75
CA GLU A 564 -24.46 9.70 10.12
C GLU A 564 -24.77 10.97 10.92
N VAL A 565 -24.67 12.13 10.27
CA VAL A 565 -24.78 13.46 10.90
C VAL A 565 -26.09 13.69 11.66
N PRO A 566 -27.30 13.43 11.10
CA PRO A 566 -28.55 13.72 11.81
C PRO A 566 -28.68 12.94 13.13
N ASN A 567 -28.24 11.68 13.14
CA ASN A 567 -28.31 10.84 14.33
C ASN A 567 -27.40 11.35 15.45
N ALA A 568 -26.21 11.82 15.10
CA ALA A 568 -25.28 12.43 16.05
C ALA A 568 -25.83 13.76 16.59
N PHE A 569 -26.38 14.61 15.73
CA PHE A 569 -26.96 15.89 16.13
C PHE A 569 -28.16 15.70 17.07
N ASP A 570 -29.02 14.73 16.78
CA ASP A 570 -30.16 14.40 17.64
C ASP A 570 -29.71 13.92 19.02
N ARG A 571 -28.66 13.10 19.10
CA ARG A 571 -28.09 12.65 20.38
C ARG A 571 -27.50 13.80 21.19
N ILE A 572 -26.70 14.66 20.56
CA ILE A 572 -26.14 15.86 21.21
C ILE A 572 -27.27 16.76 21.71
N ARG A 573 -28.29 17.01 20.87
CA ARG A 573 -29.43 17.85 21.25
C ARG A 573 -30.19 17.29 22.45
N ARG A 574 -30.47 15.98 22.46
CA ARG A 574 -31.15 15.31 23.58
C ARG A 574 -30.32 15.36 24.86
N PHE A 575 -29.00 15.24 24.76
CA PHE A 575 -28.11 15.41 25.91
C PHE A 575 -28.17 16.84 26.45
N MET A 576 -28.14 17.85 25.57
CA MET A 576 -28.26 19.25 25.96
C MET A 576 -29.65 19.63 26.53
N ALA A 577 -30.70 18.91 26.13
CA ALA A 577 -32.07 19.12 26.60
C ALA A 577 -32.32 18.64 28.04
N GLN A 578 -31.38 17.91 28.64
CA GLN A 578 -31.53 17.43 30.02
C GLN A 578 -31.65 18.60 31.01
N PRO A 579 -32.45 18.46 32.07
CA PRO A 579 -32.68 19.54 33.02
C PRO A 579 -31.39 19.88 33.75
N ASP A 580 -31.02 21.16 33.71
CA ASP A 580 -29.95 21.69 34.54
C ASP A 580 -30.35 21.64 36.01
N ARG A 581 -29.34 21.50 36.88
CA ARG A 581 -29.49 21.75 38.30
C ARG A 581 -30.02 23.18 38.50
N PRO A 582 -30.95 23.40 39.45
CA PRO A 582 -31.40 24.75 39.74
C PRO A 582 -30.19 25.62 40.13
N PRO A 583 -30.10 26.88 39.65
CA PRO A 583 -29.06 27.79 40.08
C PRO A 583 -29.09 27.91 41.61
N ASN A 584 -27.91 28.10 42.21
CA ASN A 584 -27.74 28.31 43.66
C ASN A 584 -28.40 29.62 44.12
N GLU A 585 -29.73 29.69 44.09
CA GLU A 585 -30.56 30.78 44.59
C GLU A 585 -30.90 30.58 46.09
N ALA A 586 -30.16 29.73 46.81
CA ALA A 586 -30.02 30.03 48.24
C ALA A 586 -29.32 31.39 48.28
N PRO A 587 -29.94 32.46 48.81
CA PRO A 587 -29.14 33.61 49.13
C PRO A 587 -28.03 33.06 50.02
N ARG A 588 -26.78 33.30 49.63
CA ARG A 588 -25.66 33.36 50.56
C ARG A 588 -25.91 34.53 51.51
N ALA A 589 -27.07 34.52 52.16
CA ALA A 589 -27.49 35.47 53.14
C ALA A 589 -26.55 35.24 54.30
N ILE A 590 -25.74 36.26 54.58
CA ILE A 590 -25.05 36.42 55.84
C ILE A 590 -26.12 36.17 56.91
N LEU A 591 -25.97 35.09 57.68
CA LEU A 591 -26.88 34.82 58.78
C LEU A 591 -26.89 36.06 59.69
N PRO A 592 -28.06 36.60 60.08
CA PRO A 592 -28.13 37.81 60.90
C PRO A 592 -27.57 37.63 62.33
N SER A 593 -27.01 36.46 62.66
CA SER A 593 -26.41 36.17 63.97
C SER A 593 -25.24 35.17 63.84
N PRO A 594 -24.09 35.39 64.52
CA PRO A 594 -22.86 34.59 64.41
C PRO A 594 -22.91 33.22 65.13
N VAL A 595 -24.10 32.74 65.52
CA VAL A 595 -24.29 31.55 66.37
C VAL A 595 -24.56 30.27 65.56
N HIS A 596 -25.18 30.36 64.39
CA HIS A 596 -25.62 29.20 63.61
C HIS A 596 -24.74 29.00 62.36
N ALA A 597 -24.28 27.78 62.10
CA ALA A 597 -23.44 27.43 60.94
C ALA A 597 -24.26 26.91 59.74
N LEU A 598 -25.38 26.23 60.00
CA LEU A 598 -26.27 25.66 58.99
C LEU A 598 -27.73 25.74 59.43
N LYS A 599 -28.61 26.26 58.56
CA LYS A 599 -30.07 26.17 58.75
C LYS A 599 -30.71 25.57 57.50
N ILE A 600 -31.42 24.46 57.65
CA ILE A 600 -32.16 23.76 56.58
C ILE A 600 -33.64 23.77 56.96
N SER A 601 -34.48 24.38 56.13
CA SER A 601 -35.93 24.40 56.33
C SER A 601 -36.67 24.05 55.04
N GLY A 602 -37.65 23.14 55.10
CA GLY A 602 -38.57 22.81 53.99
C GLY A 602 -38.54 21.36 53.50
N SER A 603 -39.10 21.16 52.30
CA SER A 603 -39.30 19.86 51.66
C SER A 603 -38.53 19.76 50.33
N PHE A 604 -37.87 18.62 50.11
CA PHE A 604 -36.92 18.38 49.03
C PHE A 604 -37.30 17.15 48.20
N THR A 605 -37.03 17.21 46.89
CA THR A 605 -37.35 16.16 45.92
C THR A 605 -36.24 16.05 44.87
N TYR A 606 -36.11 14.89 44.21
CA TYR A 606 -35.15 14.69 43.11
C TYR A 606 -35.68 15.16 41.76
N THR A 607 -37.00 15.10 41.56
CA THR A 607 -37.69 15.53 40.33
C THR A 607 -38.89 16.41 40.69
N LYS A 608 -39.27 17.33 39.78
CA LYS A 608 -40.37 18.29 40.04
C LYS A 608 -41.75 17.63 40.17
N GLU A 609 -41.89 16.41 39.64
CA GLU A 609 -43.18 15.71 39.51
C GLU A 609 -43.39 14.66 40.60
N GLU A 610 -42.32 14.19 41.26
CA GLU A 610 -42.44 13.22 42.36
C GLU A 610 -42.76 13.88 43.70
N ALA A 611 -43.45 13.12 44.56
CA ALA A 611 -43.73 13.54 45.92
C ALA A 611 -42.42 13.79 46.70
N PRO A 612 -42.34 14.85 47.53
CA PRO A 612 -41.12 15.19 48.25
C PRO A 612 -40.65 14.02 49.11
N VAL A 613 -39.39 13.62 48.89
CA VAL A 613 -38.73 12.52 49.58
C VAL A 613 -38.37 12.92 51.01
N LEU A 614 -37.90 14.15 51.21
CA LEU A 614 -37.72 14.75 52.54
C LEU A 614 -38.80 15.80 52.76
N ARG A 615 -39.54 15.68 53.85
CA ARG A 615 -40.73 16.49 54.13
C ARG A 615 -40.54 17.28 55.42
N ASN A 616 -40.83 18.58 55.38
CA ASN A 616 -40.94 19.47 56.55
C ASN A 616 -39.70 19.43 57.47
N LEU A 617 -38.50 19.46 56.89
CA LEU A 617 -37.27 19.61 57.68
C LEU A 617 -37.22 21.01 58.29
N ASP A 618 -36.81 21.12 59.55
CA ASP A 618 -36.41 22.38 60.19
C ASP A 618 -35.24 22.10 61.15
N ILE A 619 -34.02 22.13 60.61
CA ILE A 619 -32.79 21.76 61.31
C ILE A 619 -31.90 23.00 61.38
N THR A 620 -31.40 23.32 62.58
CA THR A 620 -30.43 24.38 62.80
C THR A 620 -29.24 23.82 63.58
N ILE A 621 -28.02 24.02 63.07
CA ILE A 621 -26.76 23.52 63.66
C ILE A 621 -25.89 24.72 64.06
N GLY A 622 -25.39 24.73 65.30
CA GLY A 622 -24.48 25.74 65.83
C GLY A 622 -23.06 25.65 65.28
N ARG A 623 -22.26 26.71 65.45
CA ARG A 623 -20.82 26.69 65.11
C ARG A 623 -20.02 25.78 66.04
N LYS A 624 -19.10 24.98 65.49
CA LYS A 624 -18.23 24.03 66.21
C LYS A 624 -18.99 22.98 67.03
N GLU A 625 -20.26 22.79 66.74
CA GLU A 625 -21.09 21.77 67.34
C GLU A 625 -20.87 20.45 66.60
N LEU A 626 -20.44 19.41 67.31
CA LEU A 626 -20.38 18.07 66.77
C LEU A 626 -21.81 17.53 66.80
N ALA A 627 -22.55 17.70 65.71
CA ALA A 627 -23.86 17.10 65.56
C ALA A 627 -23.68 15.58 65.41
N GLU A 628 -23.62 14.88 66.53
CA GLU A 628 -23.62 13.43 66.60
C GLU A 628 -25.03 12.95 66.23
N ALA A 629 -25.28 12.75 64.94
CA ALA A 629 -26.54 12.21 64.44
C ALA A 629 -26.65 10.72 64.80
N SER A 630 -26.97 10.44 66.06
CA SER A 630 -27.62 9.20 66.47
C SER A 630 -29.08 9.21 65.97
N LEU A 631 -29.26 9.31 64.65
CA LEU A 631 -30.53 9.04 63.96
C LEU A 631 -30.74 7.52 63.94
N LEU A 632 -31.04 6.98 65.12
CA LEU A 632 -31.43 5.61 65.35
C LEU A 632 -32.88 5.41 64.86
N GLU A 633 -33.05 4.79 63.70
CA GLU A 633 -34.31 4.13 63.31
C GLU A 633 -34.04 2.70 62.81
N PRO A 634 -35.02 1.77 62.95
CA PRO A 634 -34.85 0.36 62.61
C PRO A 634 -34.73 0.13 61.11
N LEU A 635 -34.02 -0.94 60.74
CA LEU A 635 -33.78 -1.36 59.35
C LEU A 635 -35.10 -1.71 58.61
N ASP A 636 -35.78 -0.70 58.05
CA ASP A 636 -36.78 -0.88 56.99
C ASP A 636 -36.15 -0.49 55.62
N PRO A 637 -36.10 -1.41 54.64
CA PRO A 637 -35.41 -1.18 53.36
C PRO A 637 -35.99 -0.05 52.50
N GLU A 638 -37.18 0.46 52.82
CA GLU A 638 -37.82 1.54 52.05
C GLU A 638 -37.45 2.97 52.51
N LYS A 639 -36.75 3.15 53.64
CA LYS A 639 -36.53 4.48 54.27
C LYS A 639 -35.05 4.84 54.51
N TYR A 640 -34.24 4.96 53.46
CA TYR A 640 -32.89 5.55 53.58
C TYR A 640 -32.95 7.09 53.64
N CYS A 641 -33.13 7.71 54.81
CA CYS A 641 -33.18 9.19 54.94
C CYS A 641 -31.82 9.88 55.15
N ASN A 642 -30.82 9.21 55.74
CA ASN A 642 -29.63 9.91 56.29
C ASN A 642 -28.59 10.32 55.22
N GLN A 643 -28.29 9.45 54.25
CA GLN A 643 -27.47 9.81 53.07
C GLN A 643 -28.17 10.87 52.21
N ARG A 644 -29.50 10.83 52.19
CA ARG A 644 -30.35 11.79 51.47
C ARG A 644 -30.31 13.17 52.13
N LEU A 645 -30.28 13.25 53.46
CA LEU A 645 -30.18 14.49 54.22
C LEU A 645 -28.86 15.25 53.92
N LEU A 646 -27.72 14.53 53.87
CA LEU A 646 -26.41 15.11 53.51
C LEU A 646 -26.36 15.53 52.03
N ALA A 647 -26.95 14.75 51.12
CA ALA A 647 -27.08 15.13 49.72
C ALA A 647 -28.03 16.33 49.50
N THR A 648 -29.03 16.53 50.36
CA THR A 648 -29.89 17.73 50.37
C THR A 648 -29.33 18.91 51.15
N ALA A 649 -28.41 18.66 52.10
CA ALA A 649 -27.61 19.66 52.76
C ALA A 649 -26.44 20.11 51.88
N ALA A 650 -26.07 19.34 50.85
CA ALA A 650 -25.33 19.88 49.73
C ALA A 650 -26.22 20.88 48.99
N PRO A 651 -25.67 21.99 48.47
CA PRO A 651 -26.46 22.98 47.72
C PRO A 651 -27.18 22.44 46.47
N ASP A 652 -26.90 21.18 46.09
CA ASP A 652 -27.13 20.57 44.78
C ASP A 652 -28.48 19.85 44.60
N ALA A 653 -29.38 19.81 45.61
CA ALA A 653 -30.67 19.13 45.50
C ALA A 653 -31.84 20.04 45.02
N PRO A 654 -32.71 19.58 44.09
CA PRO A 654 -33.90 20.35 43.68
C PRO A 654 -34.91 20.55 44.81
N ARG A 655 -35.56 21.72 44.82
CA ARG A 655 -36.43 22.17 45.92
C ARG A 655 -37.90 22.14 45.50
N ALA A 656 -38.76 21.58 46.36
CA ALA A 656 -40.21 21.72 46.21
C ALA A 656 -40.71 22.99 46.93
N LYS A 657 -40.27 23.24 48.18
CA LYS A 657 -40.51 24.45 49.00
C LYS A 657 -39.55 24.45 50.20
N GLY A 658 -38.60 25.38 50.30
CA GLY A 658 -37.65 25.45 51.44
C GLY A 658 -36.46 26.41 51.28
N LYS A 659 -35.82 26.80 52.40
CA LYS A 659 -34.63 27.67 52.47
C LYS A 659 -33.46 26.94 53.17
N ILE A 660 -32.26 27.03 52.59
CA ILE A 660 -30.99 26.59 53.19
C ILE A 660 -30.04 27.79 53.28
N CYS A 661 -29.41 28.01 54.44
CA CYS A 661 -28.46 29.10 54.67
C CYS A 661 -27.12 28.55 55.20
N PHE A 662 -26.01 29.06 54.64
CA PHE A 662 -24.63 28.72 55.03
C PHE A 662 -23.84 29.99 55.37
N GLU A 663 -22.85 29.84 56.24
CA GLU A 663 -21.83 30.86 56.46
C GLU A 663 -20.56 30.60 55.63
N LYS A 664 -19.92 31.67 55.13
CA LYS A 664 -18.68 31.61 54.36
C LYS A 664 -17.47 31.79 55.30
N LEU A 665 -16.72 30.72 55.59
CA LEU A 665 -15.39 30.83 56.20
C LEU A 665 -14.39 31.34 55.15
N PRO A 666 -13.44 32.25 55.50
CA PRO A 666 -12.36 32.63 54.60
C PRO A 666 -11.50 31.40 54.26
N CYS A 667 -11.19 31.23 52.99
CA CYS A 667 -10.44 30.08 52.47
C CYS A 667 -9.06 29.99 53.16
N LEU A 668 -8.85 28.95 53.97
CA LEU A 668 -7.52 28.56 54.42
C LEU A 668 -6.79 27.88 53.26
N ASN A 669 -5.59 28.39 52.93
CA ASN A 669 -4.69 27.83 51.91
C ASN A 669 -4.43 26.33 52.17
N PRO A 670 -4.56 25.45 51.16
CA PRO A 670 -4.36 24.01 51.32
C PRO A 670 -2.88 23.58 51.21
N CYS A 671 -1.94 24.33 51.83
CA CYS A 671 -0.50 24.05 51.74
C CYS A 671 0.19 23.81 53.10
N SER A 672 -0.55 23.45 54.14
CA SER A 672 0.02 23.23 55.47
C SER A 672 -0.72 22.12 56.21
N LEU A 673 -0.49 20.88 55.77
CA LEU A 673 -0.79 19.66 56.53
C LEU A 673 0.00 18.49 55.90
N GLU A 674 1.32 18.62 55.91
CA GLU A 674 2.21 17.45 55.91
C GLU A 674 2.67 17.25 57.35
N ALA A 675 2.16 16.19 57.98
CA ALA A 675 2.73 15.60 59.18
C ALA A 675 3.05 14.13 58.87
N PRO A 676 4.17 13.60 59.41
CA PRO A 676 4.79 12.38 58.92
C PRO A 676 4.06 11.14 59.44
N LEU A 677 3.73 10.22 58.53
CA LEU A 677 3.33 8.85 58.86
C LEU A 677 4.55 7.94 58.75
N SER A 678 5.40 8.00 59.77
CA SER A 678 6.26 6.88 60.16
C SER A 678 5.52 6.07 61.22
N ASP A 679 5.64 4.75 61.11
CA ASP A 679 5.14 3.71 62.03
C ASP A 679 3.71 3.21 61.76
N MET A 680 3.61 2.17 60.92
CA MET A 680 2.78 0.99 61.21
C MET A 680 3.20 -0.22 60.36
N HIS A 681 3.81 -1.18 61.05
CA HIS A 681 3.80 -2.63 60.86
C HIS A 681 3.97 -3.26 59.46
N SER A 682 5.12 -3.94 59.35
CA SER A 682 5.41 -5.09 58.49
C SER A 682 4.36 -6.21 58.57
N PRO A 683 3.82 -6.73 57.46
CA PRO A 683 3.17 -8.02 57.43
C PRO A 683 4.20 -9.12 57.17
N GLN A 684 4.77 -9.68 58.24
CA GLN A 684 5.32 -11.04 58.21
C GLN A 684 4.22 -12.01 58.66
N ASN A 685 4.17 -13.18 58.01
CA ASN A 685 3.34 -14.36 58.29
C ASN A 685 1.99 -14.46 57.55
N LEU A 686 2.06 -14.89 56.28
CA LEU A 686 1.05 -15.75 55.66
C LEU A 686 1.51 -17.22 55.82
N PRO A 687 0.64 -18.17 56.17
CA PRO A 687 1.00 -19.58 56.22
C PRO A 687 1.34 -20.08 54.82
N ALA A 688 2.43 -20.85 54.73
CA ALA A 688 2.88 -21.49 53.51
C ALA A 688 1.79 -22.40 52.95
N ALA A 689 1.61 -22.34 51.62
CA ALA A 689 0.83 -23.31 50.87
C ALA A 689 1.34 -24.74 51.17
N PRO A 690 0.47 -25.77 51.16
CA PRO A 690 0.90 -27.14 51.36
C PRO A 690 1.97 -27.48 50.32
N ALA A 691 3.09 -28.03 50.80
CA ALA A 691 4.19 -28.49 49.96
C ALA A 691 3.64 -29.50 48.94
N GLU A 692 3.91 -29.23 47.67
CA GLU A 692 3.70 -30.21 46.60
C GLU A 692 4.47 -31.49 46.95
N PRO A 693 3.91 -32.68 46.65
CA PRO A 693 4.61 -33.93 46.87
C PRO A 693 5.93 -33.90 46.08
N THR A 694 7.03 -34.13 46.78
CA THR A 694 8.33 -34.40 46.15
C THR A 694 8.12 -35.51 45.12
N PRO A 695 8.52 -35.34 43.86
CA PRO A 695 8.41 -36.42 42.88
C PRO A 695 9.24 -37.59 43.40
N ASP A 696 8.60 -38.76 43.50
CA ASP A 696 9.28 -40.03 43.75
C ASP A 696 10.56 -40.10 42.88
N ASP A 697 11.67 -40.59 43.43
CA ASP A 697 12.94 -40.75 42.71
C ASP A 697 12.77 -41.48 41.35
N SER A 698 11.72 -42.32 41.23
CA SER A 698 11.26 -42.96 40.00
C SER A 698 10.87 -42.00 38.86
N TRP A 699 10.26 -40.85 39.15
CA TRP A 699 9.86 -39.87 38.13
C TRP A 699 11.05 -39.03 37.65
N ALA A 700 11.99 -38.73 38.55
CA ALA A 700 13.24 -38.06 38.20
C ALA A 700 14.10 -38.96 37.28
N ASP A 701 14.18 -40.26 37.58
CA ASP A 701 14.86 -41.25 36.75
C ASP A 701 14.17 -41.46 35.40
N PHE A 702 12.83 -41.47 35.36
CA PHE A 702 12.07 -41.54 34.10
C PHE A 702 12.28 -40.31 33.20
N ILE A 703 12.29 -39.10 33.78
CA ILE A 703 12.56 -37.87 33.05
C ILE A 703 14.02 -37.85 32.55
N ALA A 704 14.97 -38.29 33.38
CA ALA A 704 16.37 -38.41 32.99
C ALA A 704 16.55 -39.41 31.84
N ASP A 705 15.91 -40.60 31.91
CA ASP A 705 15.96 -41.60 30.83
C ASP A 705 15.28 -41.11 29.54
N THR A 706 14.14 -40.42 29.64
CA THR A 706 13.42 -39.86 28.49
C THR A 706 14.26 -38.80 27.78
N VAL A 707 14.87 -37.89 28.55
CA VAL A 707 15.77 -36.85 28.02
C VAL A 707 17.00 -37.53 27.40
N MET A 708 17.67 -38.45 28.10
CA MET A 708 18.89 -39.13 27.62
C MET A 708 18.68 -39.96 26.36
N THR A 709 17.55 -40.65 26.24
CA THR A 709 17.25 -41.53 25.10
C THR A 709 16.62 -40.80 23.90
N MET A 710 16.30 -39.51 24.05
CA MET A 710 15.56 -38.69 23.08
C MET A 710 14.27 -39.39 22.62
N LYS A 711 13.57 -40.04 23.55
CA LYS A 711 12.25 -40.67 23.31
C LYS A 711 11.14 -39.72 23.75
N PRO A 712 9.94 -39.81 23.15
CA PRO A 712 8.83 -38.94 23.56
C PRO A 712 8.28 -39.42 24.91
N VAL A 713 7.79 -38.47 25.74
CA VAL A 713 7.17 -38.77 27.05
C VAL A 713 5.94 -39.68 26.88
N SER A 714 5.17 -39.48 25.80
CA SER A 714 4.15 -40.40 25.32
C SER A 714 4.07 -40.34 23.79
N MET A 715 3.62 -41.42 23.14
CA MET A 715 3.53 -41.46 21.67
C MET A 715 2.54 -40.42 21.10
N ASP A 716 1.57 -39.97 21.91
CA ASP A 716 0.57 -38.97 21.51
C ASP A 716 1.13 -37.54 21.42
N VAL A 717 2.28 -37.28 22.08
CA VAL A 717 2.98 -35.99 22.07
C VAL A 717 3.66 -35.75 20.73
N LEU A 718 4.08 -36.81 20.02
CA LEU A 718 4.79 -36.66 18.75
C LEU A 718 3.80 -36.31 17.63
N ARG A 719 3.74 -35.03 17.25
CA ARG A 719 2.77 -34.48 16.30
C ARG A 719 3.41 -33.68 15.17
N ALA A 720 2.79 -33.70 14.00
CA ALA A 720 3.14 -32.87 12.85
C ALA A 720 1.93 -32.09 12.34
N VAL A 721 2.18 -31.04 11.57
CA VAL A 721 1.17 -30.26 10.87
C VAL A 721 1.46 -30.28 9.37
N PRO A 722 0.46 -30.35 8.48
CA PRO A 722 0.66 -30.16 7.05
C PRO A 722 1.15 -28.74 6.74
N VAL A 723 2.04 -28.58 5.76
CA VAL A 723 2.54 -27.24 5.36
C VAL A 723 1.42 -26.26 5.03
N CYS A 724 0.38 -26.69 4.32
CA CYS A 724 -0.72 -25.80 3.94
C CYS A 724 -1.42 -25.19 5.16
N ASP A 725 -1.67 -25.97 6.21
CA ASP A 725 -2.30 -25.54 7.45
C ASP A 725 -1.34 -24.67 8.30
N ALA A 726 -0.04 -25.00 8.29
CA ALA A 726 1.00 -24.20 8.95
C ALA A 726 1.14 -22.78 8.34
N LEU A 727 0.93 -22.65 7.02
CA LEU A 727 1.03 -21.41 6.25
C LEU A 727 -0.29 -20.63 6.13
N GLU A 728 -1.39 -21.12 6.71
CA GLU A 728 -2.69 -20.45 6.68
C GLU A 728 -2.65 -18.99 7.18
N ASN A 729 -3.60 -18.20 6.69
CA ASN A 729 -3.76 -16.78 7.05
C ASN A 729 -2.47 -15.96 6.84
N PHE A 730 -1.77 -16.22 5.72
CA PHE A 730 -0.52 -15.57 5.36
C PHE A 730 0.58 -15.73 6.43
N GLY A 731 0.73 -16.93 6.98
CA GLY A 731 1.71 -17.22 8.03
C GLY A 731 1.43 -16.50 9.35
N ALA A 732 0.15 -16.39 9.73
CA ALA A 732 -0.25 -15.82 11.02
C ALA A 732 0.44 -16.52 12.20
N ASN A 733 0.67 -17.84 12.07
CA ASN A 733 1.36 -18.67 13.06
C ASN A 733 2.80 -18.21 13.37
N LEU A 734 3.46 -17.53 12.42
CA LEU A 734 4.83 -17.03 12.58
C LEU A 734 4.90 -15.58 13.11
N ARG A 735 3.75 -14.89 13.24
CA ARG A 735 3.68 -13.45 13.60
C ARG A 735 3.45 -13.21 15.09
N LYS A 736 2.57 -13.99 15.72
CA LYS A 736 2.26 -13.89 17.15
C LYS A 736 1.53 -15.15 17.62
N PRO A 737 1.89 -15.75 18.77
CA PRO A 737 1.10 -16.83 19.36
C PRO A 737 -0.26 -16.26 19.79
N CYS A 738 -1.33 -16.61 19.07
CA CYS A 738 -2.69 -16.14 19.35
C CYS A 738 -3.63 -17.35 19.36
N GLY A 739 -3.97 -17.81 20.58
CA GLY A 739 -4.81 -18.99 20.83
C GLY A 739 -4.09 -20.32 20.62
N SER A 740 -4.56 -21.40 21.28
CA SER A 740 -4.11 -22.76 20.98
C SER A 740 -4.62 -23.15 19.60
N ARG A 741 -3.70 -23.44 18.68
CA ARG A 741 -3.97 -24.01 17.35
C ARG A 741 -3.55 -25.48 17.28
N HIS A 742 -3.38 -26.11 18.43
CA HIS A 742 -2.92 -27.48 18.57
C HIS A 742 -3.79 -28.49 17.81
N ALA A 743 -5.08 -28.20 17.65
CA ALA A 743 -6.04 -28.99 16.86
C ALA A 743 -5.67 -29.15 15.37
N LEU A 744 -4.81 -28.29 14.80
CA LEU A 744 -4.33 -28.42 13.41
C LEU A 744 -3.22 -29.47 13.27
N SER A 745 -2.56 -29.85 14.37
CA SER A 745 -1.55 -30.90 14.37
C SER A 745 -2.18 -32.28 14.55
N TYR A 746 -1.51 -33.33 14.08
CA TYR A 746 -1.94 -34.72 14.21
C TYR A 746 -0.78 -35.61 14.69
N PRO A 747 -1.05 -36.70 15.46
CA PRO A 747 -0.02 -37.58 15.96
C PRO A 747 0.67 -38.34 14.80
N THR A 748 1.99 -38.43 14.84
CA THR A 748 2.81 -39.11 13.83
C THR A 748 4.05 -39.73 14.46
N THR A 749 4.56 -40.81 13.87
CA THR A 749 5.84 -41.42 14.27
C THR A 749 7.03 -40.83 13.53
N LYS A 750 6.79 -40.11 12.42
CA LYS A 750 7.82 -39.60 11.53
C LYS A 750 7.49 -38.18 11.05
N ILE A 751 8.51 -37.32 11.04
CA ILE A 751 8.41 -35.91 10.62
C ILE A 751 9.36 -35.70 9.45
N ARG A 752 8.88 -35.07 8.37
CA ARG A 752 9.71 -34.85 7.18
C ARG A 752 10.70 -33.71 7.38
N THR A 753 10.23 -32.62 7.98
CA THR A 753 11.07 -31.43 8.18
C THR A 753 10.76 -30.75 9.51
N PHE A 754 11.81 -30.52 10.30
CA PHE A 754 11.77 -29.70 11.51
C PHE A 754 12.04 -28.24 11.15
N TRP A 755 11.11 -27.31 11.43
CA TRP A 755 11.34 -25.89 11.17
C TRP A 755 11.97 -25.19 12.38
N SER A 756 13.23 -24.78 12.24
CA SER A 756 13.93 -23.94 13.23
C SER A 756 14.00 -22.50 12.74
N HIS A 757 13.66 -21.53 13.61
CA HIS A 757 13.63 -20.11 13.24
C HIS A 757 13.84 -19.19 14.45
N SER A 758 14.33 -17.98 14.20
CA SER A 758 14.39 -16.92 15.22
C SER A 758 13.01 -16.25 15.35
N TRP A 759 12.59 -15.79 16.53
CA TRP A 759 11.38 -14.97 16.68
C TRP A 759 11.59 -13.48 16.36
N HIS A 760 12.85 -13.03 16.28
CA HIS A 760 13.21 -11.61 16.09
C HIS A 760 13.16 -11.20 14.61
N GLY A 761 13.44 -12.12 13.69
CA GLY A 761 13.32 -11.87 12.26
C GLY A 761 11.89 -11.55 11.84
N ARG A 762 11.74 -10.74 10.79
CA ARG A 762 10.42 -10.36 10.26
C ARG A 762 9.65 -11.59 9.77
N ALA A 763 8.54 -11.89 10.43
CA ALA A 763 7.71 -13.07 10.18
C ALA A 763 7.25 -13.21 8.72
N TRP A 764 6.91 -12.11 8.04
CA TRP A 764 6.47 -12.17 6.64
C TRP A 764 7.57 -12.64 5.69
N LYS A 765 8.85 -12.36 5.99
CA LYS A 765 9.98 -12.83 5.17
C LYS A 765 10.10 -14.35 5.26
N LYS A 766 9.97 -14.90 6.47
CA LYS A 766 9.94 -16.35 6.73
C LYS A 766 8.79 -17.02 5.99
N TYR A 767 7.60 -16.43 6.05
CA TYR A 767 6.42 -16.93 5.32
C TYR A 767 6.67 -17.03 3.81
N VAL A 768 7.20 -15.97 3.20
CA VAL A 768 7.51 -15.97 1.75
C VAL A 768 8.62 -16.97 1.41
N THR A 769 9.65 -17.10 2.25
CA THR A 769 10.70 -18.13 2.08
C THR A 769 10.11 -19.55 2.11
N LEU A 770 9.19 -19.82 3.03
CA LEU A 770 8.51 -21.13 3.11
C LEU A 770 7.58 -21.38 1.93
N LEU A 771 6.81 -20.36 1.50
CA LEU A 771 5.98 -20.45 0.29
C LEU A 771 6.83 -20.80 -0.93
N LEU A 772 7.94 -20.09 -1.16
CA LEU A 772 8.79 -20.34 -2.32
C LEU A 772 9.47 -21.72 -2.22
N PHE A 773 9.84 -22.15 -1.01
CA PHE A 773 10.47 -23.45 -0.79
C PHE A 773 9.52 -24.62 -1.08
N TYR A 774 8.27 -24.59 -0.61
CA TYR A 774 7.32 -25.69 -0.79
C TYR A 774 6.47 -25.57 -2.07
N HIS A 775 6.01 -24.38 -2.43
CA HIS A 775 5.08 -24.17 -3.56
C HIS A 775 5.77 -23.68 -4.83
N GLY A 776 6.97 -23.10 -4.72
CA GLY A 776 7.63 -22.42 -5.84
C GLY A 776 7.86 -23.31 -7.07
N ALA A 777 8.27 -24.56 -6.89
CA ALA A 777 8.50 -25.46 -8.03
C ALA A 777 7.20 -25.80 -8.78
N ALA A 778 6.12 -26.10 -8.06
CA ALA A 778 4.81 -26.36 -8.67
C ALA A 778 4.30 -25.11 -9.41
N ALA A 779 4.47 -23.94 -8.80
CA ALA A 779 4.09 -22.67 -9.41
C ALA A 779 4.79 -22.41 -10.73
N GLN A 780 6.11 -22.62 -10.80
CA GLN A 780 6.86 -22.42 -12.04
C GLN A 780 6.54 -23.45 -13.13
N ILE A 781 6.31 -24.72 -12.76
CA ILE A 781 5.95 -25.77 -13.73
C ILE A 781 4.58 -25.49 -14.35
N VAL A 782 3.55 -25.28 -13.52
CA VAL A 782 2.19 -25.03 -14.01
C VAL A 782 2.13 -23.72 -14.80
N ALA A 783 2.80 -22.67 -14.34
CA ALA A 783 2.90 -21.41 -15.07
C ALA A 783 3.57 -21.57 -16.45
N SER A 784 4.64 -22.37 -16.53
CA SER A 784 5.34 -22.61 -17.81
C SER A 784 4.52 -23.47 -18.77
N ILE A 785 3.76 -24.45 -18.26
CA ILE A 785 2.81 -25.22 -19.07
C ILE A 785 1.70 -24.30 -19.61
N GLY A 786 1.15 -23.42 -18.77
CA GLY A 786 0.14 -22.45 -19.21
C GLY A 786 0.67 -21.43 -20.22
N ALA A 787 1.89 -20.92 -20.01
CA ALA A 787 2.58 -20.05 -20.95
C ALA A 787 2.81 -20.75 -22.30
N ALA A 788 3.21 -22.03 -22.29
CA ALA A 788 3.38 -22.84 -23.50
C ALA A 788 2.07 -23.11 -24.22
N LEU A 789 1.00 -23.45 -23.50
CA LEU A 789 -0.32 -23.66 -24.05
C LEU A 789 -0.84 -22.40 -24.75
N VAL A 790 -0.68 -21.24 -24.12
CA VAL A 790 -1.11 -19.96 -24.69
C VAL A 790 -0.27 -19.56 -25.90
N SER A 791 1.04 -19.83 -25.86
CA SER A 791 1.94 -19.65 -27.00
C SER A 791 1.51 -20.52 -28.19
N TRP A 792 1.15 -21.78 -27.92
CA TRP A 792 0.60 -22.70 -28.90
C TRP A 792 -0.74 -22.20 -29.47
N LEU A 793 -1.70 -21.80 -28.62
CA LEU A 793 -2.98 -21.24 -29.07
C LEU A 793 -2.82 -19.98 -29.93
N PHE A 794 -1.82 -19.15 -29.63
CA PHE A 794 -1.49 -17.98 -30.42
C PHE A 794 -0.93 -18.35 -31.80
N SER A 795 -0.04 -19.35 -31.88
CA SER A 795 0.52 -19.85 -33.13
C SER A 795 -0.53 -20.43 -34.09
N PHE A 796 -1.61 -21.02 -33.57
CA PHE A 796 -2.75 -21.54 -34.37
C PHE A 796 -3.87 -20.52 -34.58
N GLU A 797 -3.60 -19.24 -34.37
CA GLU A 797 -4.54 -18.14 -34.60
C GLU A 797 -5.82 -18.13 -33.76
N ILE A 798 -5.92 -19.00 -32.74
CA ILE A 798 -7.05 -19.03 -31.81
C ILE A 798 -7.05 -17.80 -30.91
N LEU A 799 -5.86 -17.33 -30.52
CA LEU A 799 -5.68 -16.08 -29.77
C LEU A 799 -5.28 -14.94 -30.70
N PRO A 800 -5.86 -13.73 -30.55
CA PRO A 800 -5.56 -12.60 -31.42
C PRO A 800 -4.20 -11.96 -31.10
N PRO A 801 -3.47 -11.44 -32.10
CA PRO A 801 -2.35 -10.52 -31.90
C PRO A 801 -2.86 -9.11 -31.59
N LEU A 802 -2.04 -8.33 -30.87
CA LEU A 802 -2.35 -6.93 -30.56
C LEU A 802 -2.07 -6.01 -31.77
N LEU A 803 -0.99 -6.28 -32.51
CA LEU A 803 -0.63 -5.62 -33.76
C LEU A 803 -0.27 -6.68 -34.81
N GLN A 804 -0.71 -6.47 -36.05
CA GLN A 804 -0.22 -7.24 -37.18
C GLN A 804 1.11 -6.63 -37.64
N PRO A 805 2.13 -7.47 -37.89
CA PRO A 805 3.37 -7.06 -38.53
C PRO A 805 3.15 -6.30 -39.84
N THR A 806 3.90 -5.23 -40.06
CA THR A 806 4.19 -4.71 -41.41
C THR A 806 5.41 -5.40 -42.01
N GLU A 807 5.59 -5.35 -43.34
CA GLU A 807 6.69 -6.06 -44.04
C GLU A 807 8.10 -5.66 -43.56
N ASP A 808 8.25 -4.46 -42.98
CA ASP A 808 9.52 -3.94 -42.46
C ASP A 808 9.78 -4.26 -40.97
N ASP A 809 8.81 -4.86 -40.27
CA ASP A 809 8.96 -5.17 -38.85
C ASP A 809 9.89 -6.38 -38.65
N THR A 810 10.91 -6.23 -37.79
CA THR A 810 11.90 -7.28 -37.51
C THR A 810 11.74 -7.93 -36.14
N TYR A 811 10.79 -7.48 -35.34
CA TYR A 811 10.56 -7.96 -33.97
C TYR A 811 9.11 -8.39 -33.77
N PHE A 812 8.86 -9.65 -33.40
CA PHE A 812 7.49 -10.13 -33.15
C PHE A 812 7.40 -10.87 -31.83
N HIS A 813 6.36 -10.58 -31.03
CA HIS A 813 6.17 -11.17 -29.70
C HIS A 813 4.71 -11.60 -29.48
N CYS A 814 4.51 -12.73 -28.79
CA CYS A 814 3.21 -13.12 -28.26
C CYS A 814 2.95 -12.43 -26.91
N ILE A 815 1.97 -11.53 -26.89
CA ILE A 815 1.58 -10.73 -25.71
C ILE A 815 0.99 -11.58 -24.56
N TRP A 816 0.43 -12.75 -24.87
CA TRP A 816 -0.32 -13.55 -23.90
C TRP A 816 0.56 -14.42 -23.01
N THR A 817 1.72 -14.86 -23.52
CA THR A 817 2.60 -15.85 -22.86
C THR A 817 3.05 -15.40 -21.47
N LYS A 818 3.55 -14.15 -21.33
CA LYS A 818 4.13 -13.64 -20.09
C LYS A 818 3.08 -13.29 -19.02
N PRO A 819 1.97 -12.57 -19.33
CA PRO A 819 0.92 -12.28 -18.36
C PRO A 819 0.21 -13.53 -17.84
N VAL A 820 -0.08 -14.51 -18.71
CA VAL A 820 -0.70 -15.76 -18.27
C VAL A 820 0.25 -16.57 -17.40
N GLY A 821 1.53 -16.65 -17.76
CA GLY A 821 2.57 -17.25 -16.92
C GLY A 821 2.63 -16.60 -15.53
N LEU A 822 2.60 -15.26 -15.45
CA LEU A 822 2.57 -14.53 -14.19
C LEU A 822 1.35 -14.87 -13.33
N VAL A 823 0.16 -14.77 -13.91
CA VAL A 823 -1.11 -15.01 -13.19
C VAL A 823 -1.14 -16.43 -12.65
N LEU A 824 -0.83 -17.43 -13.48
CA LEU A 824 -0.78 -18.82 -13.04
C LEU A 824 0.29 -19.07 -11.98
N SER A 825 1.46 -18.44 -12.11
CA SER A 825 2.52 -18.53 -11.10
C SER A 825 2.04 -18.00 -9.74
N CYS A 826 1.37 -16.85 -9.71
CA CYS A 826 0.81 -16.28 -8.49
C CYS A 826 -0.31 -17.16 -7.90
N VAL A 827 -1.26 -17.60 -8.73
CA VAL A 827 -2.38 -18.45 -8.28
C VAL A 827 -1.84 -19.73 -7.65
N VAL A 828 -0.94 -20.43 -8.33
CA VAL A 828 -0.38 -21.67 -7.79
C VAL A 828 0.49 -21.40 -6.56
N LEU A 829 1.31 -20.34 -6.54
CA LEU A 829 2.14 -20.04 -5.37
C LEU A 829 1.31 -19.82 -4.09
N PHE A 830 0.17 -19.13 -4.18
CA PHE A 830 -0.68 -18.83 -3.03
C PHE A 830 -1.69 -19.93 -2.68
N PHE A 831 -2.18 -20.69 -3.67
CA PHE A 831 -3.27 -21.65 -3.46
C PHE A 831 -2.85 -23.12 -3.56
N TRP A 832 -1.60 -23.42 -3.89
CA TRP A 832 -1.10 -24.80 -3.84
C TRP A 832 -1.13 -25.33 -2.41
N ARG A 833 -1.63 -26.56 -2.24
CA ARG A 833 -1.76 -27.20 -0.93
C ARG A 833 -0.71 -28.29 -0.77
N SER A 834 0.46 -27.93 -0.23
CA SER A 834 1.46 -28.92 0.19
C SER A 834 1.00 -29.64 1.46
N SER A 835 1.05 -30.97 1.46
CA SER A 835 0.70 -31.83 2.60
C SER A 835 1.92 -32.41 3.33
N ASP A 836 3.12 -31.87 3.07
CA ASP A 836 4.34 -32.34 3.72
C ASP A 836 4.24 -32.24 5.26
N PRO A 837 4.56 -33.30 6.02
CA PRO A 837 4.47 -33.27 7.49
C PRO A 837 5.63 -32.48 8.09
N VAL A 838 5.34 -31.35 8.72
CA VAL A 838 6.34 -30.47 9.33
C VAL A 838 6.11 -30.30 10.82
N PHE A 839 7.19 -30.04 11.55
CA PHE A 839 7.11 -29.62 12.94
C PHE A 839 7.21 -28.10 13.05
N LEU A 840 6.26 -27.48 13.73
CA LEU A 840 6.26 -26.07 14.12
C LEU A 840 5.83 -25.97 15.58
N ASP A 841 6.70 -25.42 16.43
CA ASP A 841 6.53 -25.30 17.89
C ASP A 841 5.17 -24.72 18.34
N VAL A 842 4.68 -23.67 17.68
CA VAL A 842 3.41 -23.01 18.05
C VAL A 842 2.17 -23.87 17.76
N ILE A 843 2.28 -24.86 16.86
CA ILE A 843 1.15 -25.70 16.44
C ILE A 843 1.27 -27.12 17.01
N CYS A 844 2.46 -27.72 16.98
CA CYS A 844 2.69 -29.09 17.40
C CYS A 844 2.79 -29.26 18.94
N ILE A 845 3.01 -28.17 19.69
CA ILE A 845 3.03 -28.18 21.16
C ILE A 845 1.85 -27.35 21.65
N ASP A 846 1.05 -27.88 22.58
CA ASP A 846 -0.03 -27.13 23.20
C ASP A 846 0.54 -25.93 23.98
N GLN A 847 0.10 -24.72 23.63
CA GLN A 847 0.59 -23.48 24.24
C GLN A 847 -0.26 -23.03 25.44
N GLN A 848 -1.45 -23.62 25.64
CA GLN A 848 -2.40 -23.21 26.68
C GLN A 848 -2.31 -24.11 27.92
N ASP A 849 -2.24 -25.43 27.74
CA ASP A 849 -2.09 -26.36 28.85
C ASP A 849 -0.61 -26.46 29.27
N GLN A 850 -0.29 -26.03 30.49
CA GLN A 850 1.08 -26.04 31.00
C GLN A 850 1.66 -27.44 31.16
N ALA A 851 0.84 -28.44 31.48
CA ALA A 851 1.30 -29.82 31.65
C ALA A 851 1.66 -30.43 30.29
N GLU A 852 0.79 -30.26 29.29
CA GLU A 852 1.06 -30.72 27.92
C GLU A 852 2.18 -29.93 27.25
N LYS A 853 2.29 -28.63 27.52
CA LYS A 853 3.42 -27.81 27.09
C LYS A 853 4.74 -28.34 27.65
N ALA A 854 4.78 -28.67 28.95
CA ALA A 854 5.96 -29.24 29.59
C ALA A 854 6.33 -30.61 28.98
N LYS A 855 5.36 -31.49 28.76
CA LYS A 855 5.57 -32.78 28.06
C LYS A 855 6.12 -32.60 26.65
N GLY A 856 5.60 -31.61 25.90
CA GLY A 856 6.06 -31.27 24.56
C GLY A 856 7.50 -30.73 24.55
N ILE A 857 7.85 -29.83 25.48
CA ILE A 857 9.21 -29.29 25.63
C ILE A 857 10.20 -30.39 26.03
N LEU A 858 9.84 -31.25 26.98
CA LEU A 858 10.67 -32.39 27.39
C LEU A 858 10.88 -33.39 26.24
N SER A 859 9.91 -33.50 25.34
CA SER A 859 9.98 -34.38 24.17
C SER A 859 10.68 -33.74 22.96
N ILE A 860 11.28 -32.54 23.05
CA ILE A 860 11.90 -31.86 21.90
C ILE A 860 13.01 -32.68 21.23
N GLY A 861 13.78 -33.44 22.02
CA GLY A 861 14.77 -34.39 21.50
C GLY A 861 14.15 -35.47 20.61
N ALA A 862 12.94 -35.93 20.94
CA ALA A 862 12.20 -36.92 20.15
C ALA A 862 11.70 -36.34 18.82
N PHE A 863 11.24 -35.09 18.81
CA PHE A 863 10.88 -34.38 17.56
C PHE A 863 12.09 -34.22 16.63
N LEU A 864 13.26 -33.88 17.18
CA LEU A 864 14.50 -33.76 16.41
C LEU A 864 14.99 -35.11 15.87
N LYS A 865 14.93 -36.17 16.69
CA LYS A 865 15.34 -37.52 16.29
C LYS A 865 14.42 -38.15 15.24
N SER A 866 13.11 -37.93 15.36
CA SER A 866 12.09 -38.42 14.41
C SER A 866 11.98 -37.60 13.11
N SER A 867 12.71 -36.48 13.01
CA SER A 867 12.76 -35.65 11.82
C SER A 867 13.82 -36.13 10.83
N ASP A 868 13.46 -36.28 9.55
CA ASP A 868 14.39 -36.64 8.47
C ASP A 868 15.37 -35.51 8.13
N SER A 869 14.92 -34.25 8.25
CA SER A 869 15.71 -33.06 7.92
C SER A 869 15.32 -31.88 8.81
N MET A 870 16.24 -30.93 8.98
CA MET A 870 15.98 -29.68 9.68
C MET A 870 16.07 -28.50 8.69
N LEU A 871 15.02 -27.70 8.61
CA LEU A 871 14.99 -26.46 7.83
C LEU A 871 15.20 -25.27 8.76
N VAL A 872 16.31 -24.56 8.57
CA VAL A 872 16.70 -23.37 9.31
C VAL A 872 16.34 -22.13 8.50
N LEU A 873 15.36 -21.36 8.97
CA LEU A 873 15.01 -20.05 8.41
C LEU A 873 15.97 -19.01 8.97
N TRP A 874 17.11 -18.86 8.31
CA TRP A 874 18.22 -18.06 8.81
C TRP A 874 17.99 -16.56 8.60
N ASP A 875 18.30 -15.82 9.66
CA ASP A 875 18.46 -14.38 9.68
C ASP A 875 19.69 -14.03 10.54
N ALA A 876 20.15 -12.78 10.49
CA ALA A 876 21.35 -12.35 11.21
C ALA A 876 21.27 -12.45 12.74
N THR A 877 20.10 -12.75 13.31
CA THR A 877 19.88 -12.93 14.75
C THR A 877 19.78 -14.39 15.17
N PHE A 878 19.77 -15.32 14.22
CA PHE A 878 19.53 -16.75 14.48
C PHE A 878 20.59 -17.34 15.43
N CYS A 879 21.87 -17.05 15.21
CA CYS A 879 22.98 -17.56 16.03
C CYS A 879 23.06 -16.91 17.43
N ASP A 880 22.33 -15.83 17.68
CA ASP A 880 22.33 -15.14 18.97
C ASP A 880 21.39 -15.80 19.99
N ARG A 881 20.68 -16.87 19.62
CA ARG A 881 19.54 -17.45 20.35
C ARG A 881 19.86 -18.83 20.94
N LEU A 882 19.59 -18.99 22.24
CA LEU A 882 19.90 -20.22 22.98
C LEU A 882 19.20 -21.45 22.41
N TRP A 883 17.87 -21.38 22.22
CA TRP A 883 17.08 -22.49 21.69
C TRP A 883 17.50 -22.89 20.27
N CYS A 884 17.76 -21.91 19.39
CA CYS A 884 18.17 -22.20 18.01
C CYS A 884 19.51 -22.96 17.96
N MET A 885 20.49 -22.57 18.78
CA MET A 885 21.79 -23.25 18.85
C MET A 885 21.68 -24.62 19.49
N PHE A 886 20.85 -24.75 20.53
CA PHE A 886 20.55 -26.04 21.15
C PHE A 886 19.88 -27.01 20.15
N GLU A 887 18.88 -26.57 19.38
CA GLU A 887 18.18 -27.38 18.38
C GLU A 887 19.14 -27.96 17.34
N ILE A 888 20.03 -27.13 16.78
CA ILE A 888 21.02 -27.58 15.79
C ILE A 888 21.99 -28.58 16.40
N ALA A 889 22.54 -28.27 17.58
CA ALA A 889 23.48 -29.16 18.27
C ALA A 889 22.83 -30.51 18.62
N ALA A 890 21.57 -30.48 19.09
CA ALA A 890 20.79 -31.66 19.42
C ALA A 890 20.44 -32.50 18.18
N PHE A 891 20.05 -31.86 17.08
CA PHE A 891 19.77 -32.55 15.81
C PHE A 891 21.01 -33.22 15.22
N ALA A 892 22.16 -32.54 15.26
CA ALA A 892 23.43 -33.08 14.80
C ALA A 892 23.84 -34.31 15.63
N ARG A 893 23.64 -34.25 16.95
CA ARG A 893 23.94 -35.36 17.87
C ARG A 893 22.96 -36.53 17.77
N SER A 894 21.70 -36.30 17.41
CA SER A 894 20.67 -37.35 17.39
C SER A 894 20.87 -38.39 16.28
N ARG A 895 21.83 -38.18 15.38
CA ARG A 895 22.14 -39.07 14.25
C ARG A 895 23.00 -40.24 14.71
N SER A 896 22.80 -41.40 14.07
CA SER A 896 23.60 -42.59 14.32
C SER A 896 25.06 -42.41 13.83
N GLU A 897 26.02 -43.14 14.41
CA GLU A 897 27.43 -43.08 13.97
C GLU A 897 27.53 -43.40 12.47
N GLY A 898 27.95 -42.41 11.68
CA GLY A 898 28.06 -42.50 10.21
C GLY A 898 26.91 -41.85 9.42
N GLU A 899 25.77 -41.56 10.06
CA GLU A 899 24.65 -40.83 9.45
C GLU A 899 24.92 -39.32 9.48
N LYS A 900 24.89 -38.66 8.32
CA LYS A 900 25.15 -37.21 8.23
C LYS A 900 23.86 -36.43 8.48
N PRO A 901 23.85 -35.44 9.40
CA PRO A 901 22.68 -34.58 9.62
C PRO A 901 22.35 -33.77 8.36
N ILE A 902 21.09 -33.82 7.92
CA ILE A 902 20.58 -33.06 6.78
C ILE A 902 19.99 -31.73 7.29
N ILE A 903 20.80 -30.68 7.28
CA ILE A 903 20.39 -29.33 7.67
C ILE A 903 20.29 -28.45 6.41
N LEU A 904 19.10 -27.88 6.19
CA LEU A 904 18.77 -27.01 5.07
C LEU A 904 18.70 -25.57 5.58
N ILE A 905 19.64 -24.73 5.18
CA ILE A 905 19.70 -23.33 5.63
C ILE A 905 19.11 -22.45 4.53
N ARG A 906 18.08 -21.67 4.87
CA ARG A 906 17.39 -20.76 3.95
C ARG A 906 17.44 -19.34 4.48
N PRO A 907 18.39 -18.52 3.96
CA PRO A 907 18.47 -17.11 4.31
C PRO A 907 17.22 -16.38 3.81
N THR A 908 16.52 -15.71 4.72
CA THR A 908 15.25 -15.05 4.39
C THR A 908 15.40 -13.85 3.45
N GLU A 909 16.55 -13.16 3.50
CA GLU A 909 16.85 -12.04 2.60
C GLU A 909 17.14 -12.49 1.16
N LEU A 910 17.72 -13.68 0.98
CA LEU A 910 18.09 -14.20 -0.33
C LEU A 910 16.85 -14.52 -1.19
N THR A 911 15.82 -15.08 -0.58
CA THR A 911 14.53 -15.35 -1.23
C THR A 911 13.91 -14.07 -1.78
N MET A 912 14.05 -12.95 -1.08
CA MET A 912 13.53 -11.65 -1.54
C MET A 912 14.25 -11.18 -2.80
N CYS A 913 15.57 -11.35 -2.87
CA CYS A 913 16.33 -11.05 -4.07
C CYS A 913 15.92 -11.92 -5.25
N GLN A 914 15.65 -13.22 -5.03
CA GLN A 914 15.17 -14.12 -6.08
C GLN A 914 13.83 -13.67 -6.69
N ILE A 915 12.86 -13.30 -5.83
CA ILE A 915 11.56 -12.79 -6.26
C ILE A 915 11.73 -11.43 -6.97
N SER A 916 12.49 -10.52 -6.37
CA SER A 916 12.84 -9.21 -6.95
C SER A 916 13.41 -9.35 -8.36
N GLN A 917 14.33 -10.30 -8.55
CA GLN A 917 14.95 -10.56 -9.84
C GLN A 917 13.97 -11.14 -10.86
N ALA A 918 13.17 -12.14 -10.48
CA ALA A 918 12.16 -12.73 -11.37
C ALA A 918 11.12 -11.69 -11.82
N VAL A 919 10.63 -10.86 -10.89
CA VAL A 919 9.68 -9.78 -11.17
C VAL A 919 10.31 -8.71 -12.06
N THR A 920 11.58 -8.36 -11.85
CA THR A 920 12.28 -7.35 -12.67
C THR A 920 12.45 -7.83 -14.11
N VAL A 921 12.92 -9.07 -14.32
CA VAL A 921 13.08 -9.66 -15.66
C VAL A 921 11.72 -9.72 -16.36
N LEU A 922 10.68 -10.15 -15.64
CA LEU A 922 9.34 -10.23 -16.20
C LEU A 922 8.78 -8.84 -16.54
N PHE A 923 8.94 -7.85 -15.66
CA PHE A 923 8.47 -6.49 -15.91
C PHE A 923 9.15 -5.88 -17.13
N VAL A 924 10.48 -5.94 -17.20
CA VAL A 924 11.25 -5.42 -18.35
C VAL A 924 10.80 -6.11 -19.64
N THR A 925 10.69 -7.44 -19.63
CA THR A 925 10.31 -8.20 -20.83
C THR A 925 8.86 -7.98 -21.24
N ILE A 926 7.94 -7.73 -20.31
CA ILE A 926 6.55 -7.36 -20.63
C ILE A 926 6.53 -5.96 -21.23
N VAL A 927 7.19 -4.97 -20.60
CA VAL A 927 7.25 -3.60 -21.12
C VAL A 927 7.85 -3.57 -22.53
N SER A 928 8.87 -4.39 -22.80
CA SER A 928 9.44 -4.55 -24.15
C SER A 928 8.45 -5.07 -25.19
N ASP A 929 7.43 -5.87 -24.82
CA ASP A 929 6.41 -6.35 -25.77
C ASP A 929 5.38 -5.29 -26.13
N PHE A 930 5.24 -4.24 -25.31
CA PHE A 930 4.32 -3.13 -25.54
C PHE A 930 4.98 -1.97 -26.30
N VAL A 931 6.25 -2.11 -26.68
CA VAL A 931 6.95 -1.11 -27.47
C VAL A 931 6.56 -1.28 -28.94
N PRO A 932 6.04 -0.24 -29.61
CA PRO A 932 5.61 -0.33 -31.00
C PRO A 932 6.78 -0.74 -31.91
N LEU A 933 6.49 -1.61 -32.88
CA LEU A 933 7.46 -2.14 -33.84
C LEU A 933 7.89 -1.10 -34.87
N SER A 934 7.04 -0.10 -35.09
CA SER A 934 7.20 0.99 -36.06
C SER A 934 7.22 2.38 -35.40
N GLY A 935 8.04 2.56 -34.35
CA GLY A 935 8.22 3.83 -33.65
C GLY A 935 9.52 4.54 -34.02
N ASP A 936 9.53 5.89 -33.93
CA ASP A 936 10.73 6.74 -34.01
C ASP A 936 11.89 6.13 -33.21
N GLU A 937 13.04 5.92 -33.86
CA GLU A 937 14.23 5.31 -33.24
C GLU A 937 14.59 6.01 -31.92
N GLY A 938 14.40 7.32 -31.83
CA GLY A 938 14.66 8.10 -30.61
C GLY A 938 13.82 7.65 -29.41
N PHE A 939 12.53 7.39 -29.61
CA PHE A 939 11.63 6.90 -28.56
C PHE A 939 12.00 5.47 -28.12
N MET A 940 12.35 4.62 -29.09
CA MET A 940 12.80 3.25 -28.84
C MET A 940 14.05 3.23 -27.95
N TRP A 941 15.08 4.00 -28.31
CA TRP A 941 16.31 4.11 -27.52
C TRP A 941 16.07 4.70 -26.13
N ALA A 942 15.22 5.74 -26.01
CA ALA A 942 14.87 6.33 -24.72
C ALA A 942 14.17 5.32 -23.80
N LEU A 943 13.22 4.55 -24.32
CA LEU A 943 12.50 3.54 -23.54
C LEU A 943 13.42 2.36 -23.15
N GLN A 944 14.30 1.92 -24.06
CA GLN A 944 15.31 0.91 -23.76
C GLN A 944 16.32 1.40 -22.71
N ALA A 945 16.71 2.68 -22.73
CA ALA A 945 17.57 3.27 -21.71
C ALA A 945 16.89 3.29 -20.32
N VAL A 946 15.59 3.63 -20.26
CA VAL A 946 14.80 3.56 -19.02
C VAL A 946 14.70 2.12 -18.50
N ASN A 947 14.42 1.16 -19.38
CA ASN A 947 14.37 -0.26 -19.02
C ASN A 947 15.72 -0.77 -18.51
N ALA A 948 16.82 -0.39 -19.17
CA ALA A 948 18.18 -0.71 -18.74
C ALA A 948 18.51 -0.10 -17.37
N LEU A 949 18.06 1.13 -17.09
CA LEU A 949 18.25 1.78 -15.80
C LEU A 949 17.45 1.09 -14.67
N ILE A 950 16.20 0.69 -14.93
CA ILE A 950 15.37 -0.06 -13.97
C ILE A 950 16.00 -1.43 -13.67
N PHE A 951 16.43 -2.13 -14.72
CA PHE A 951 17.11 -3.41 -14.62
C PHE A 951 18.41 -3.27 -13.82
N GLY A 952 19.27 -2.33 -14.19
CA GLY A 952 20.54 -2.05 -13.54
C GLY A 952 20.39 -1.67 -12.07
N ALA A 953 19.46 -0.77 -11.74
CA ALA A 953 19.22 -0.35 -10.35
C ALA A 953 18.72 -1.50 -9.47
N THR A 954 17.87 -2.39 -10.00
CA THR A 954 17.32 -3.50 -9.21
C THR A 954 18.34 -4.62 -9.02
N PHE A 955 19.13 -4.93 -10.06
CA PHE A 955 20.25 -5.85 -9.93
C PHE A 955 21.33 -5.32 -8.97
N TYR A 956 21.64 -4.02 -9.03
CA TYR A 956 22.55 -3.36 -8.08
C TYR A 956 22.07 -3.54 -6.64
N ALA A 957 20.79 -3.28 -6.37
CA ALA A 957 20.21 -3.48 -5.04
C ALA A 957 20.30 -4.95 -4.58
N ASN A 958 20.05 -5.91 -5.48
CA ASN A 958 20.22 -7.33 -5.17
C ASN A 958 21.68 -7.67 -4.85
N MET A 959 22.67 -7.11 -5.56
CA MET A 959 24.10 -7.31 -5.26
C MET A 959 24.47 -6.77 -3.87
N ALA A 960 23.96 -5.60 -3.50
CA ALA A 960 24.17 -5.02 -2.17
C ALA A 960 23.64 -5.94 -1.06
N ILE A 961 22.41 -6.45 -1.23
CA ILE A 961 21.80 -7.39 -0.26
C ILE A 961 22.59 -8.71 -0.21
N TYR A 962 23.06 -9.23 -1.34
CA TYR A 962 23.89 -10.44 -1.36
C TYR A 962 25.19 -10.23 -0.58
N ARG A 963 25.91 -9.12 -0.81
CA ARG A 963 27.13 -8.78 -0.05
C ARG A 963 26.86 -8.68 1.45
N ASP A 964 25.80 -7.99 1.85
CA ASP A 964 25.43 -7.87 3.27
C ASP A 964 25.07 -9.21 3.90
N CYS A 965 24.35 -10.07 3.17
CA CYS A 965 24.03 -11.42 3.60
C CYS A 965 25.31 -12.27 3.81
N PHE A 966 26.28 -12.20 2.88
CA PHE A 966 27.57 -12.88 3.02
C PHE A 966 28.36 -12.38 4.24
N ARG A 967 28.38 -11.06 4.50
CA ARG A 967 29.03 -10.47 5.69
C ARG A 967 28.42 -11.01 6.98
N SER A 968 27.09 -11.02 7.06
CA SER A 968 26.38 -11.50 8.26
C SER A 968 26.67 -12.98 8.53
N MET A 969 26.80 -13.79 7.49
CA MET A 969 27.15 -15.20 7.64
C MET A 969 28.60 -15.43 8.09
N GLU A 970 29.55 -14.64 7.59
CA GLU A 970 30.95 -14.71 8.05
C GLU A 970 31.06 -14.26 9.51
N ALA A 971 30.37 -13.19 9.87
CA ALA A 971 30.29 -12.71 11.25
C ALA A 971 29.71 -13.78 12.20
N ASP A 972 28.73 -14.56 11.76
CA ASP A 972 28.20 -15.69 12.52
C ASP A 972 29.24 -16.79 12.73
N GLY A 973 30.09 -17.07 11.73
CA GLY A 973 31.22 -18.00 11.87
C GLY A 973 32.23 -17.59 12.95
N ASP A 974 32.51 -16.29 13.05
CA ASP A 974 33.39 -15.72 14.08
C ASP A 974 32.72 -15.68 15.46
N LYS A 975 31.42 -15.37 15.51
CA LYS A 975 30.62 -15.45 16.74
C LYS A 975 30.61 -16.87 17.31
N LEU A 976 30.37 -17.87 16.45
CA LEU A 976 30.33 -19.27 16.87
C LEU A 976 31.70 -19.77 17.37
N ALA A 977 32.80 -19.24 16.85
CA ALA A 977 34.14 -19.55 17.34
C ALA A 977 34.38 -19.08 18.78
N LYS A 978 33.65 -18.04 19.23
CA LYS A 978 33.71 -17.45 20.57
C LYS A 978 32.40 -17.69 21.35
N PHE A 979 31.64 -18.71 20.95
CA PHE A 979 30.33 -18.99 21.53
C PHE A 979 30.47 -19.33 23.02
N SER A 980 29.65 -18.70 23.85
CA SER A 980 29.52 -19.06 25.27
C SER A 980 28.06 -19.01 25.68
N LEU A 981 27.62 -19.98 26.48
CA LEU A 981 26.30 -20.04 27.07
C LEU A 981 25.99 -18.81 27.93
N ALA A 982 27.00 -18.09 28.43
CA ALA A 982 26.84 -16.87 29.19
C ALA A 982 26.33 -15.69 28.34
N SER A 983 26.83 -15.55 27.11
CA SER A 983 26.59 -14.40 26.22
C SER A 983 25.38 -14.55 25.29
N VAL A 984 24.83 -15.76 25.19
CA VAL A 984 23.71 -16.08 24.30
C VAL A 984 22.37 -15.62 24.89
N LYS A 985 21.52 -15.04 24.05
CA LYS A 985 20.25 -14.45 24.48
C LYS A 985 19.16 -15.50 24.64
N SER A 986 18.31 -15.30 25.63
CA SER A 986 17.09 -16.10 25.86
C SER A 986 15.92 -15.15 26.07
N SER A 987 14.82 -15.31 25.31
CA SER A 987 13.68 -14.38 25.40
C SER A 987 13.09 -14.30 26.80
N CYS A 988 13.11 -15.41 27.53
CA CYS A 988 12.60 -15.49 28.89
C CYS A 988 13.40 -14.59 29.86
N CYS A 989 14.73 -14.59 29.78
CA CYS A 989 15.58 -13.74 30.62
C CYS A 989 15.61 -12.28 30.13
N ASP A 990 15.52 -12.04 28.83
CA ASP A 990 15.51 -10.67 28.27
C ASP A 990 14.22 -9.90 28.65
N ASP A 991 13.10 -10.62 28.82
CA ASP A 991 11.80 -10.07 29.27
C ASP A 991 11.66 -10.05 30.82
N ASN A 992 12.76 -10.16 31.58
CA ASN A 992 12.77 -10.22 33.06
C ASN A 992 11.81 -11.26 33.65
N HIS A 993 11.66 -12.42 33.00
CA HIS A 993 10.76 -13.49 33.44
C HIS A 993 9.27 -13.10 33.56
N GLN A 994 8.84 -11.96 33.02
CA GLN A 994 7.46 -11.48 33.15
C GLN A 994 6.42 -12.41 32.50
N ARG A 995 6.83 -13.18 31.49
CA ARG A 995 5.98 -14.15 30.77
C ARG A 995 6.14 -15.59 31.23
N SER A 996 7.19 -15.88 32.02
CA SER A 996 7.45 -17.23 32.52
C SER A 996 6.78 -17.41 33.87
N CYS A 997 5.74 -18.25 33.92
CA CYS A 997 5.04 -18.65 35.14
C CYS A 997 5.90 -19.63 35.97
N GLY A 998 7.11 -19.22 36.37
CA GLY A 998 8.04 -19.99 37.22
C GLY A 998 9.07 -20.88 36.50
N LEU A 999 8.92 -21.16 35.20
CA LEU A 999 9.85 -21.98 34.42
C LEU A 999 10.75 -21.13 33.51
N CYS A 1000 12.05 -21.07 33.82
CA CYS A 1000 13.03 -20.33 33.03
C CYS A 1000 13.59 -21.20 31.88
N ASP A 1001 13.39 -20.76 30.63
CA ASP A 1001 13.92 -21.42 29.42
C ASP A 1001 15.40 -21.77 29.55
N ARG A 1002 16.21 -20.83 30.05
CA ARG A 1002 17.65 -21.01 30.21
C ARG A 1002 17.98 -22.08 31.23
N GLN A 1003 17.20 -22.23 32.30
CA GLN A 1003 17.38 -23.31 33.27
C GLN A 1003 17.05 -24.67 32.67
N ILE A 1004 15.97 -24.75 31.88
CA ILE A 1004 15.56 -25.99 31.20
C ILE A 1004 16.64 -26.42 30.20
N THR A 1005 17.04 -25.53 29.29
CA THR A 1005 18.06 -25.85 28.28
C THR A 1005 19.39 -26.21 28.94
N ASN A 1006 19.80 -25.53 30.02
CA ASN A 1006 21.02 -25.88 30.74
C ASN A 1006 20.96 -27.27 31.38
N LYS A 1007 19.81 -27.69 31.93
CA LYS A 1007 19.62 -29.05 32.46
C LYS A 1007 19.71 -30.10 31.36
N CYS A 1008 19.09 -29.86 30.20
CA CYS A 1008 19.21 -30.74 29.04
C CYS A 1008 20.66 -30.81 28.53
N ILE A 1009 21.37 -29.68 28.50
CA ILE A 1009 22.78 -29.62 28.10
C ILE A 1009 23.65 -30.46 29.03
N THR A 1010 23.53 -30.29 30.35
CA THR A 1010 24.31 -31.08 31.31
C THR A 1010 23.95 -32.57 31.28
N SER A 1011 22.69 -32.90 30.98
CA SER A 1011 22.27 -34.29 30.81
C SER A 1011 22.91 -34.91 29.57
N TRP A 1012 22.84 -34.25 28.40
CA TRP A 1012 23.33 -34.81 27.15
C TRP A 1012 24.84 -34.75 27.00
N TRP A 1013 25.46 -33.60 27.26
CA TRP A 1013 26.91 -33.38 27.09
C TRP A 1013 27.69 -33.48 28.40
N GLY A 1014 27.07 -33.81 29.54
CA GLY A 1014 27.76 -33.92 30.83
C GLY A 1014 28.08 -32.56 31.44
N THR A 1015 28.97 -31.78 30.80
CA THR A 1015 29.34 -30.43 31.25
C THR A 1015 28.93 -29.35 30.26
N ARG A 1016 28.86 -28.11 30.73
CA ARG A 1016 28.49 -26.95 29.90
C ARG A 1016 29.60 -26.62 28.91
N GLU A 1017 30.84 -26.83 29.32
CA GLU A 1017 32.05 -26.57 28.54
C GLU A 1017 32.15 -27.52 27.35
N GLN A 1018 31.78 -28.80 27.52
CA GLN A 1018 31.76 -29.79 26.44
C GLN A 1018 30.71 -29.44 25.37
N PHE A 1019 29.58 -28.85 25.76
CA PHE A 1019 28.59 -28.33 24.82
C PHE A 1019 29.11 -27.09 24.08
N GLU A 1020 29.73 -26.15 24.80
CA GLU A 1020 30.33 -24.96 24.16
C GLU A 1020 31.41 -25.36 23.15
N GLU A 1021 32.29 -26.30 23.51
CA GLU A 1021 33.31 -26.86 22.61
C GLU A 1021 32.68 -27.53 21.39
N TYR A 1022 31.60 -28.32 21.58
CA TYR A 1022 30.86 -28.95 20.49
C TYR A 1022 30.22 -27.91 19.55
N VAL A 1023 29.70 -26.81 20.08
CA VAL A 1023 29.15 -25.72 19.26
C VAL A 1023 30.26 -24.97 18.49
N GLN A 1024 31.37 -24.69 19.17
CA GLN A 1024 32.53 -23.99 18.59
C GLN A 1024 33.25 -24.80 17.49
N THR A 1025 33.17 -26.13 17.54
CA THR A 1025 33.84 -27.04 16.61
C THR A 1025 32.87 -27.66 15.60
N GLU A 1026 32.07 -28.63 16.01
CA GLU A 1026 31.20 -29.44 15.15
C GLU A 1026 30.05 -28.62 14.55
N VAL A 1027 29.28 -27.89 15.37
CA VAL A 1027 28.15 -27.09 14.88
C VAL A 1027 28.63 -25.94 13.98
N ARG A 1028 29.70 -25.25 14.38
CA ARG A 1028 30.33 -24.22 13.54
C ARG A 1028 30.79 -24.79 12.21
N THR A 1029 31.48 -25.92 12.21
CA THR A 1029 31.95 -26.57 10.96
C THR A 1029 30.78 -26.99 10.09
N LEU A 1030 29.72 -27.51 10.70
CA LEU A 1030 28.50 -27.89 10.01
C LEU A 1030 27.80 -26.68 9.38
N LEU A 1031 27.60 -25.60 10.13
CA LEU A 1031 26.97 -24.37 9.65
C LEU A 1031 27.78 -23.72 8.53
N LEU A 1032 29.10 -23.57 8.72
CA LEU A 1032 29.99 -23.01 7.69
C LEU A 1032 29.99 -23.88 6.43
N ARG A 1033 29.99 -25.21 6.58
CA ARG A 1033 29.92 -26.14 5.46
C ARG A 1033 28.59 -26.04 4.71
N GLU A 1034 27.47 -25.95 5.41
CA GLU A 1034 26.15 -25.84 4.78
C GLU A 1034 25.92 -24.44 4.17
N HIS A 1035 26.44 -23.37 4.79
CA HIS A 1035 26.50 -22.03 4.18
C HIS A 1035 27.31 -22.07 2.88
N ALA A 1036 28.46 -22.75 2.87
CA ALA A 1036 29.31 -22.88 1.69
C ALA A 1036 28.67 -23.70 0.56
N LYS A 1037 27.84 -24.71 0.88
CA LYS A 1037 27.17 -25.57 -0.12
C LYS A 1037 25.86 -25.01 -0.67
N GLN A 1038 25.10 -24.23 0.11
CA GLN A 1038 23.67 -24.02 -0.14
C GLN A 1038 23.25 -22.61 -0.60
N PHE A 1039 24.19 -21.71 -0.95
CA PHE A 1039 23.82 -20.33 -1.28
C PHE A 1039 22.86 -20.21 -2.47
N PHE A 1040 23.13 -20.89 -3.57
CA PHE A 1040 22.20 -21.04 -4.69
C PHE A 1040 22.25 -22.47 -5.20
N THR A 1041 21.17 -23.22 -4.99
CA THR A 1041 21.02 -24.46 -5.78
C THR A 1041 20.78 -24.07 -7.24
N TYR A 1042 21.34 -24.83 -8.17
CA TYR A 1042 21.08 -24.61 -9.60
C TYR A 1042 19.57 -24.58 -9.88
N ARG A 1043 18.81 -25.43 -9.20
CA ARG A 1043 17.33 -25.44 -9.23
C ARG A 1043 16.70 -24.10 -8.87
N GLN A 1044 17.20 -23.39 -7.86
CA GLN A 1044 16.68 -22.08 -7.46
C GLN A 1044 17.08 -20.98 -8.47
N ALA A 1045 18.30 -21.04 -9.01
CA ALA A 1045 18.73 -20.12 -10.05
C ALA A 1045 17.86 -20.27 -11.31
N VAL A 1046 17.66 -21.50 -11.77
CA VAL A 1046 16.77 -21.82 -12.90
C VAL A 1046 15.32 -21.39 -12.61
N SER A 1047 14.81 -21.66 -11.40
CA SER A 1047 13.47 -21.23 -10.97
C SER A 1047 13.28 -19.72 -10.99
N ALA A 1048 14.30 -18.94 -10.61
CA ALA A 1048 14.22 -17.48 -10.62
C ALA A 1048 14.30 -16.91 -12.05
N MET A 1049 14.89 -17.66 -12.98
CA MET A 1049 15.10 -17.24 -14.38
C MET A 1049 14.04 -17.78 -15.36
N VAL A 1050 12.97 -18.44 -14.87
CA VAL A 1050 11.86 -18.92 -15.71
C VAL A 1050 11.23 -17.83 -16.61
N PRO A 1051 11.15 -16.55 -16.23
CA PRO A 1051 10.69 -15.50 -17.16
C PRO A 1051 11.51 -15.40 -18.46
N VAL A 1052 12.78 -15.81 -18.45
CA VAL A 1052 13.63 -15.88 -19.67
C VAL A 1052 13.10 -16.95 -20.63
N LEU A 1053 12.65 -18.11 -20.13
CA LEU A 1053 12.00 -19.13 -20.95
C LEU A 1053 10.75 -18.58 -21.63
N TRP A 1054 9.91 -17.84 -20.89
CA TRP A 1054 8.68 -17.26 -21.42
C TRP A 1054 8.95 -16.19 -22.48
N LEU A 1055 10.04 -15.43 -22.36
CA LEU A 1055 10.47 -14.46 -23.37
C LEU A 1055 10.72 -15.13 -24.73
N PHE A 1056 11.52 -16.20 -24.76
CA PHE A 1056 11.84 -16.88 -26.02
C PHE A 1056 10.66 -17.72 -26.54
N LEU A 1057 9.83 -18.26 -25.65
CA LEU A 1057 8.62 -18.97 -26.06
C LEU A 1057 7.60 -18.03 -26.73
N SER A 1058 7.50 -16.79 -26.22
CA SER A 1058 6.72 -15.73 -26.84
C SER A 1058 7.23 -15.37 -28.24
N LYS A 1059 8.56 -15.30 -28.42
CA LYS A 1059 9.20 -15.10 -29.75
C LYS A 1059 8.95 -16.28 -30.69
N ALA A 1060 9.15 -17.51 -30.23
CA ALA A 1060 8.93 -18.71 -31.04
C ALA A 1060 7.51 -18.78 -31.59
N ALA A 1061 6.51 -18.46 -30.77
CA ALA A 1061 5.12 -18.45 -31.20
C ALA A 1061 4.80 -17.37 -32.23
N ALA A 1062 5.45 -16.21 -32.12
CA ALA A 1062 5.31 -15.11 -33.06
C ALA A 1062 6.01 -15.39 -34.39
N TRP A 1063 7.24 -15.94 -34.36
CA TRP A 1063 7.95 -16.38 -35.55
C TRP A 1063 7.18 -17.46 -36.30
N TYR A 1064 6.59 -18.44 -35.62
CA TYR A 1064 5.76 -19.45 -36.28
C TYR A 1064 4.58 -18.84 -37.05
N ARG A 1065 3.97 -17.78 -36.50
CA ARG A 1065 2.74 -17.20 -37.05
C ARG A 1065 2.99 -16.22 -38.19
N PHE A 1066 4.05 -15.41 -38.08
CA PHE A 1066 4.23 -14.23 -38.92
C PHE A 1066 5.40 -14.31 -39.89
N THR A 1067 6.27 -15.32 -39.78
CA THR A 1067 7.43 -15.42 -40.66
C THR A 1067 7.03 -15.74 -42.11
N THR A 1068 7.82 -15.24 -43.06
CA THR A 1068 7.76 -15.60 -44.48
C THR A 1068 8.63 -16.81 -44.81
N PHE A 1069 9.54 -17.20 -43.90
CA PHE A 1069 10.40 -18.38 -44.01
C PHE A 1069 9.71 -19.66 -43.50
N ASP A 1070 10.43 -20.79 -43.41
CA ASP A 1070 9.87 -22.02 -42.82
C ASP A 1070 9.51 -21.78 -41.33
N PRO A 1071 8.20 -21.77 -40.97
CA PRO A 1071 7.75 -21.42 -39.63
C PRO A 1071 8.17 -22.44 -38.57
N ILE A 1072 8.34 -23.72 -38.95
CA ILE A 1072 8.79 -24.77 -38.03
C ILE A 1072 10.27 -24.55 -37.70
N MET A 1073 11.07 -24.19 -38.70
CA MET A 1073 12.51 -23.96 -38.55
C MET A 1073 12.78 -22.77 -37.61
N GLU A 1074 12.18 -21.60 -37.84
CA GLU A 1074 12.39 -20.41 -37.00
C GLU A 1074 11.82 -20.55 -35.59
N ALA A 1075 10.66 -21.20 -35.44
CA ALA A 1075 10.12 -21.50 -34.12
C ALA A 1075 11.04 -22.46 -33.34
N SER A 1076 11.57 -23.49 -34.01
CA SER A 1076 12.49 -24.45 -33.38
C SER A 1076 13.80 -23.78 -32.93
N ARG A 1077 14.33 -22.84 -33.72
CA ARG A 1077 15.49 -22.01 -33.36
C ARG A 1077 15.25 -21.26 -32.05
N GLU A 1078 14.15 -20.53 -31.94
CA GLU A 1078 13.83 -19.76 -30.73
C GLU A 1078 13.58 -20.65 -29.51
N VAL A 1079 12.99 -21.84 -29.67
CA VAL A 1079 12.84 -22.81 -28.58
C VAL A 1079 14.19 -23.32 -28.08
N ILE A 1080 15.14 -23.62 -28.98
CA ILE A 1080 16.49 -24.05 -28.59
C ILE A 1080 17.24 -22.91 -27.88
N ARG A 1081 17.10 -21.66 -28.36
CA ARG A 1081 17.60 -20.46 -27.67
C ARG A 1081 17.00 -20.35 -26.27
N ALA A 1082 15.71 -20.60 -26.12
CA ALA A 1082 15.01 -20.56 -24.83
C ALA A 1082 15.69 -21.47 -23.81
N VAL A 1083 15.98 -22.72 -24.20
CA VAL A 1083 16.66 -23.70 -23.35
C VAL A 1083 18.09 -23.27 -23.01
N ALA A 1084 18.87 -22.82 -24.00
CA ALA A 1084 20.25 -22.38 -23.81
C ALA A 1084 20.36 -21.17 -22.86
N TRP A 1085 19.50 -20.17 -23.05
CA TRP A 1085 19.49 -18.94 -22.25
C TRP A 1085 18.93 -19.14 -20.85
N TRP A 1086 17.87 -19.95 -20.70
CA TRP A 1086 17.24 -20.21 -19.39
C TRP A 1086 18.05 -21.18 -18.52
N LEU A 1087 18.56 -22.29 -19.07
CA LEU A 1087 19.31 -23.28 -18.31
C LEU A 1087 20.81 -22.96 -18.25
N GLY A 1088 21.34 -22.22 -19.22
CA GLY A 1088 22.76 -21.90 -19.32
C GLY A 1088 23.09 -20.48 -18.87
N VAL A 1089 22.88 -19.52 -19.78
CA VAL A 1089 23.39 -18.14 -19.64
C VAL A 1089 22.86 -17.43 -18.39
N ALA A 1090 21.54 -17.40 -18.17
CA ALA A 1090 20.96 -16.63 -17.09
C ALA A 1090 21.35 -17.15 -15.68
N PRO A 1091 21.34 -18.48 -15.41
CA PRO A 1091 21.93 -19.03 -14.20
C PRO A 1091 23.42 -18.74 -14.06
N MET A 1092 24.20 -18.82 -15.15
CA MET A 1092 25.63 -18.52 -15.13
C MET A 1092 25.89 -17.06 -14.71
N ALA A 1093 25.16 -16.10 -15.28
CA ALA A 1093 25.29 -14.68 -14.95
C ALA A 1093 24.95 -14.39 -13.48
N LEU A 1094 23.89 -15.01 -12.94
CA LEU A 1094 23.53 -14.91 -11.52
C LEU A 1094 24.62 -15.51 -10.61
N LEU A 1095 25.17 -16.67 -10.99
CA LEU A 1095 26.21 -17.34 -10.22
C LEU A 1095 27.52 -16.53 -10.19
N VAL A 1096 27.96 -15.99 -11.33
CA VAL A 1096 29.16 -15.15 -11.38
C VAL A 1096 29.00 -13.90 -10.51
N GLY A 1097 27.86 -13.20 -10.62
CA GLY A 1097 27.59 -12.00 -9.80
C GLY A 1097 27.55 -12.29 -8.30
N THR A 1098 26.86 -13.35 -7.89
CA THR A 1098 26.79 -13.75 -6.48
C THR A 1098 28.16 -14.18 -5.93
N ARG A 1099 29.03 -14.79 -6.76
CA ARG A 1099 30.41 -15.12 -6.36
C ARG A 1099 31.28 -13.90 -6.19
N LEU A 1100 31.20 -12.94 -7.12
CA LEU A 1100 31.91 -11.68 -6.97
C LEU A 1100 31.44 -10.92 -5.72
N CYS A 1101 30.15 -10.99 -5.38
CA CYS A 1101 29.65 -10.43 -4.10
C CYS A 1101 30.34 -11.07 -2.88
N TYR A 1102 30.60 -12.37 -2.90
CA TYR A 1102 31.35 -13.03 -1.82
C TYR A 1102 32.81 -12.57 -1.76
N VAL A 1103 33.48 -12.40 -2.91
CA VAL A 1103 34.86 -11.91 -2.97
C VAL A 1103 34.95 -10.47 -2.43
N PHE A 1104 34.05 -9.59 -2.85
CA PHE A 1104 34.01 -8.17 -2.44
C PHE A 1104 33.18 -7.93 -1.16
N ARG A 1105 33.02 -8.93 -0.29
CA ARG A 1105 32.14 -8.82 0.87
C ARG A 1105 32.66 -7.90 1.98
N HIS A 1106 33.96 -7.67 2.14
CA HIS A 1106 34.46 -6.86 3.25
C HIS A 1106 34.03 -5.39 3.13
N LYS A 1107 33.87 -4.70 4.28
CA LYS A 1107 33.50 -3.27 4.34
C LYS A 1107 34.74 -2.40 4.16
N CYS A 1108 34.64 -1.38 3.32
CA CYS A 1108 35.61 -0.29 3.28
C CYS A 1108 35.44 0.67 4.46
N SER A 1109 36.51 1.39 4.80
CA SER A 1109 36.50 2.45 5.82
C SER A 1109 35.62 3.65 5.43
N TRP A 1110 35.42 3.88 4.11
CA TRP A 1110 34.62 4.99 3.58
C TRP A 1110 33.29 4.47 3.01
N ALA A 1111 32.17 5.11 3.39
CA ALA A 1111 30.83 4.69 2.98
C ALA A 1111 30.59 4.76 1.46
N SER A 1112 31.17 5.76 0.78
CA SER A 1112 31.11 5.89 -0.68
C SER A 1112 31.86 4.78 -1.40
N ALA A 1113 33.02 4.36 -0.88
CA ALA A 1113 33.78 3.24 -1.42
C ALA A 1113 33.02 1.92 -1.29
N ASP A 1114 32.33 1.68 -0.16
CA ASP A 1114 31.53 0.46 0.01
C ASP A 1114 30.35 0.38 -0.99
N PHE A 1115 29.77 1.53 -1.35
CA PHE A 1115 28.74 1.62 -2.38
C PHE A 1115 29.31 1.30 -3.78
N LEU A 1116 30.50 1.79 -4.12
CA LEU A 1116 31.13 1.51 -5.42
C LEU A 1116 31.49 0.02 -5.58
N LEU A 1117 31.81 -0.69 -4.49
CA LEU A 1117 32.12 -2.12 -4.52
C LEU A 1117 30.92 -3.04 -4.89
N ASN A 1118 29.70 -2.50 -4.99
CA ASN A 1118 28.56 -3.23 -5.56
C ASN A 1118 28.59 -3.29 -7.10
N LEU A 1119 29.37 -2.41 -7.77
CA LEU A 1119 29.45 -2.34 -9.22
C LEU A 1119 30.22 -3.51 -9.86
N PRO A 1120 31.38 -3.97 -9.35
CA PRO A 1120 32.11 -5.08 -9.98
C PRO A 1120 31.29 -6.38 -10.07
N PRO A 1121 30.54 -6.82 -9.04
CA PRO A 1121 29.64 -7.97 -9.17
C PRO A 1121 28.54 -7.80 -10.23
N LEU A 1122 27.96 -6.60 -10.33
CA LEU A 1122 26.97 -6.27 -11.35
C LEU A 1122 27.58 -6.34 -12.76
N LEU A 1123 28.74 -5.71 -12.96
CA LEU A 1123 29.47 -5.73 -14.22
C LEU A 1123 29.85 -7.15 -14.61
N GLY A 1124 30.27 -7.99 -13.67
CA GLY A 1124 30.56 -9.41 -13.92
C GLY A 1124 29.34 -10.19 -14.46
N SER A 1125 28.16 -9.98 -13.89
CA SER A 1125 26.92 -10.57 -14.42
C SER A 1125 26.58 -10.06 -15.82
N VAL A 1126 26.73 -8.76 -16.07
CA VAL A 1126 26.48 -8.16 -17.39
C VAL A 1126 27.46 -8.68 -18.44
N MET A 1127 28.74 -8.80 -18.10
CA MET A 1127 29.78 -9.31 -19.00
C MET A 1127 29.51 -10.76 -19.42
N VAL A 1128 28.96 -11.62 -18.54
CA VAL A 1128 28.55 -12.99 -18.93
C VAL A 1128 27.44 -12.97 -19.97
N VAL A 1129 26.45 -12.09 -19.79
CA VAL A 1129 25.34 -11.93 -20.76
C VAL A 1129 25.88 -11.43 -22.09
N VAL A 1130 26.69 -10.35 -22.08
CA VAL A 1130 27.27 -9.78 -23.30
C VAL A 1130 28.19 -10.78 -24.01
N ALA A 1131 29.06 -11.48 -23.28
CA ALA A 1131 29.93 -12.51 -23.85
C ALA A 1131 29.11 -13.66 -24.48
N SER A 1132 27.99 -14.04 -23.86
CA SER A 1132 27.09 -15.05 -24.41
C SER A 1132 26.37 -14.56 -25.67
N GLN A 1133 25.97 -13.29 -25.74
CA GLN A 1133 25.41 -12.70 -26.96
C GLN A 1133 26.43 -12.66 -28.10
N GLN A 1134 27.67 -12.27 -27.81
CA GLN A 1134 28.75 -12.28 -28.81
C GLN A 1134 29.10 -13.69 -29.25
N LEU A 1135 29.10 -14.67 -28.34
CA LEU A 1135 29.30 -16.08 -28.68
C LEU A 1135 28.18 -16.59 -29.58
N GLU A 1136 26.93 -16.25 -29.30
CA GLU A 1136 25.78 -16.60 -30.14
C GLU A 1136 25.91 -16.00 -31.56
N HIS A 1137 26.33 -14.73 -31.65
CA HIS A 1137 26.61 -14.07 -32.93
C HIS A 1137 27.77 -14.73 -33.69
N LEU A 1138 28.85 -15.09 -33.01
CA LEU A 1138 29.97 -15.81 -33.61
C LEU A 1138 29.54 -17.19 -34.13
N CYS A 1139 28.74 -17.94 -33.36
CA CYS A 1139 28.17 -19.21 -33.81
C CYS A 1139 27.28 -19.04 -35.06
N SER A 1140 26.64 -17.88 -35.23
CA SER A 1140 25.82 -17.60 -36.42
C SER A 1140 26.62 -17.28 -37.69
N ILE A 1141 27.90 -16.91 -37.56
CA ILE A 1141 28.80 -16.58 -38.70
C ILE A 1141 29.55 -17.83 -39.23
N ILE A 1142 29.66 -18.89 -38.43
CA ILE A 1142 30.40 -20.10 -38.83
C ILE A 1142 29.54 -20.91 -39.82
N ASP A 1143 29.85 -20.81 -41.11
CA ASP A 1143 29.24 -21.64 -42.15
C ASP A 1143 29.65 -23.11 -41.99
N PHE A 1144 28.68 -23.97 -41.70
CA PHE A 1144 28.85 -25.42 -41.83
C PHE A 1144 28.68 -25.85 -43.29
N PRO A 1145 29.44 -26.84 -43.78
CA PRO A 1145 29.35 -27.30 -45.17
C PRO A 1145 28.07 -28.14 -45.37
N VAL A 1146 26.93 -27.47 -45.47
CA VAL A 1146 25.63 -28.04 -45.85
C VAL A 1146 25.08 -27.22 -47.01
N LYS A 1147 24.39 -27.87 -47.94
CA LYS A 1147 24.00 -27.30 -49.25
C LYS A 1147 23.24 -25.97 -49.12
N PRO A 1148 23.49 -25.00 -50.02
CA PRO A 1148 22.99 -23.62 -49.91
C PRO A 1148 21.48 -23.42 -50.10
N GLU A 1149 20.69 -24.48 -50.29
CA GLU A 1149 19.23 -24.40 -50.48
C GLU A 1149 18.41 -24.67 -49.20
N GLU A 1150 19.05 -25.11 -48.11
CA GLU A 1150 18.40 -25.34 -46.80
C GLU A 1150 19.10 -24.48 -45.74
N HIS A 1151 18.54 -23.32 -45.41
CA HIS A 1151 19.14 -22.34 -44.49
C HIS A 1151 19.50 -22.94 -43.11
N GLY A 1152 20.80 -23.01 -42.84
CA GLY A 1152 21.40 -23.54 -41.61
C GLY A 1152 21.38 -22.61 -40.39
N LEU A 1153 20.22 -22.18 -39.91
CA LEU A 1153 20.14 -21.37 -38.67
C LEU A 1153 19.98 -22.20 -37.38
N VAL A 1154 19.36 -23.38 -37.44
CA VAL A 1154 19.18 -24.28 -36.27
C VAL A 1154 20.49 -24.94 -35.81
N PRO A 1155 21.38 -25.44 -36.69
CA PRO A 1155 22.67 -26.01 -36.30
C PRO A 1155 23.53 -25.03 -35.49
N ASN A 1156 23.52 -23.74 -35.85
CA ASN A 1156 24.31 -22.70 -35.19
C ASN A 1156 23.87 -22.47 -33.74
N VAL A 1157 22.56 -22.44 -33.49
CA VAL A 1157 22.01 -22.32 -32.13
C VAL A 1157 22.24 -23.61 -31.32
N LEU A 1158 22.22 -24.78 -31.96
CA LEU A 1158 22.55 -26.05 -31.30
C LEU A 1158 24.00 -26.09 -30.83
N VAL A 1159 24.94 -25.59 -31.64
CA VAL A 1159 26.36 -25.45 -31.24
C VAL A 1159 26.49 -24.48 -30.07
N PHE A 1160 25.82 -23.33 -30.11
CA PHE A 1160 25.77 -22.39 -28.99
C PHE A 1160 25.26 -23.06 -27.70
N ALA A 1161 24.13 -23.78 -27.77
CA ALA A 1161 23.57 -24.52 -26.64
C ALA A 1161 24.54 -25.60 -26.11
N ALA A 1162 25.20 -26.33 -27.03
CA ALA A 1162 26.18 -27.37 -26.70
C ALA A 1162 27.46 -26.82 -26.04
N LEU A 1163 27.79 -25.53 -26.24
CA LEU A 1163 28.90 -24.87 -25.55
C LEU A 1163 28.49 -24.33 -24.17
N VAL A 1164 27.34 -23.64 -24.10
CA VAL A 1164 26.94 -22.92 -22.89
C VAL A 1164 26.41 -23.84 -21.78
N LEU A 1165 25.65 -24.89 -22.12
CA LEU A 1165 25.07 -25.78 -21.11
C LEU A 1165 26.15 -26.56 -20.33
N PRO A 1166 27.15 -27.21 -20.98
CA PRO A 1166 28.25 -27.84 -20.26
C PRO A 1166 29.14 -26.84 -19.53
N ALA A 1167 29.37 -25.64 -20.09
CA ALA A 1167 30.13 -24.60 -19.39
C ALA A 1167 29.44 -24.16 -18.08
N THR A 1168 28.10 -24.02 -18.10
CA THR A 1168 27.31 -23.68 -16.90
C THR A 1168 27.36 -24.80 -15.87
N MET A 1169 27.21 -26.05 -16.29
CA MET A 1169 27.32 -27.23 -15.43
C MET A 1169 28.73 -27.40 -14.86
N GLY A 1170 29.76 -27.18 -15.67
CA GLY A 1170 31.17 -27.19 -15.26
C GLY A 1170 31.47 -26.10 -14.25
N LEU A 1171 30.99 -24.87 -14.48
CA LEU A 1171 31.09 -23.77 -13.52
C LEU A 1171 30.41 -24.13 -12.20
N PHE A 1172 29.21 -24.73 -12.23
CA PHE A 1172 28.50 -25.16 -11.02
C PHE A 1172 29.26 -26.26 -10.26
N ALA A 1173 29.82 -27.24 -10.98
CA ALA A 1173 30.63 -28.32 -10.41
C ALA A 1173 31.93 -27.80 -9.78
N CYS A 1174 32.66 -26.93 -10.48
CA CYS A 1174 33.90 -26.31 -10.01
C CYS A 1174 33.65 -25.37 -8.81
N LEU A 1175 32.58 -24.58 -8.85
CA LEU A 1175 32.18 -23.71 -7.74
C LEU A 1175 31.75 -24.51 -6.51
N GLY A 1176 31.14 -25.69 -6.69
CA GLY A 1176 30.81 -26.62 -5.61
C GLY A 1176 32.03 -27.38 -5.04
N ALA A 1177 33.08 -27.57 -5.83
CA ALA A 1177 34.30 -28.28 -5.43
C ALA A 1177 35.28 -27.40 -4.63
N ASN A 1178 35.49 -26.14 -5.05
CA ASN A 1178 36.46 -25.24 -4.40
C ASN A 1178 36.04 -24.79 -2.98
N LEU A 1179 34.76 -24.86 -2.63
CA LEU A 1179 34.28 -24.56 -1.28
C LEU A 1179 34.47 -25.70 -0.28
N LYS A 1180 34.73 -26.93 -0.75
CA LYS A 1180 35.03 -28.07 0.13
C LYS A 1180 36.46 -28.05 0.67
N GLN A 1181 37.36 -27.23 0.12
CA GLN A 1181 38.80 -27.30 0.39
C GLN A 1181 39.43 -26.14 1.18
N GLN A 1182 38.66 -25.16 1.68
CA GLN A 1182 39.25 -24.12 2.54
C GLN A 1182 38.83 -24.25 4.02
N PRO A 1183 39.65 -24.95 4.81
CA PRO A 1183 39.98 -24.54 6.16
C PRO A 1183 41.50 -24.39 6.24
N ARG A 1184 42.05 -23.28 5.75
CA ARG A 1184 43.38 -22.80 6.13
C ARG A 1184 43.57 -21.36 5.66
N ALA A 1185 43.34 -20.44 6.59
CA ALA A 1185 43.80 -19.07 6.49
C ALA A 1185 45.31 -19.04 6.23
N LYS A 1186 45.74 -18.35 5.18
CA LYS A 1186 47.01 -17.63 5.16
C LYS A 1186 46.72 -16.24 4.61
N GLY A 1187 47.20 -15.25 5.35
CA GLY A 1187 46.83 -13.85 5.22
C GLY A 1187 47.00 -13.30 3.81
N VAL A 1188 46.00 -12.54 3.40
CA VAL A 1188 46.13 -11.54 2.35
C VAL A 1188 45.98 -10.18 3.06
N PRO A 1189 46.94 -9.26 2.94
CA PRO A 1189 46.84 -7.94 3.54
C PRO A 1189 45.73 -7.15 2.83
N ALA A 1190 44.90 -6.47 3.62
CA ALA A 1190 43.89 -5.56 3.12
C ALA A 1190 44.56 -4.37 2.41
N CYS A 1191 44.08 -4.05 1.21
CA CYS A 1191 44.23 -2.73 0.57
C CYS A 1191 42.85 -2.08 0.52
#